data_AF-A0A9E3XSB3-F1
#
_entry.id   AF-A0A9E3XSB3-F1
#
_cell.length_a   1.000
_cell.length_b   1.000
_cell.length_c   1.000
_cell.angle_alpha   90.00
_cell.angle_beta   90.00
_cell.angle_gamma   90.00
#
_symmetry.space_group_name_H-M   'P 1'
#
loop_
_entity.id
_entity.type
_entity.pdbx_description
1 polymer ?
#
loop_
_entity_poly.entity_id
_entity_poly.type
_entity_poly.pdbx_seq_one_letter_code
_entity_poly.pdbx_strand_id
1 'polypeptide(L)'
;MDARTHATIDFEPEAAPSVRIVLVGFMGAGKTSLARRWSESSGPVLWFDSDRAVLHELGCATVTEAFEQHGEDGFRAVERQVILDRGYPLARGVEVWSLGGGALQHEDVRALLDDACVVWLDADPEVLWDRVAGSDRPLARDRSAFLERYAERHATYEAAATVRVDATRSLDELGLGRVLAEHLPPSWFGSGIAVGEGLVERIEDLAATCDGRPIALVADRAVGAVADAVRARLDRAGRVVLSDVRLPMGEFNKQMSTVEYLLRAWAEAALTRDAIVVALGGGTLLDTTGFAASVFLRGVDWVSIPTTLTSQVDAGIGGKTGVNLGVAKNVVGSVHMPRATIIDPSVLTTLGLDEVRDGFVEAAKTAMLAGHWLLDRARAVADAPAGSRDSQWRDLVEGCAGFKDAVVAEDPFDTDGIRAQLNLGHTLAHTIEAATGGAVSHGAAVAIGTHVALRLSELVLDAPHGLVETWNELCTQFGIVTRSPLAWEQLEPFLKLDKKRDRHGIGWVLLDDVGAPVTGVRLPVEAAQRVWNEHVHVPRPESTLPLAAEVASSRHPRVLVLFGVNLGQLGSREAEHYGTQTLPELVHDIESWASAEGLVADCRQTDSLERFVHALHEARLRHHAVIVNPGAWTHYERSIHDALAPLDLPRVEVHLSDIDARAADAPDEHWRATSVIRPVVDHHVSGQGAEGYREALRWVREQL
;
A
#
# COMPACT_ATOMS: atom_id res chain seq x y z
N MET A 1 32.70 -51.89 10.71
CA MET A 1 31.94 -52.36 9.54
C MET A 1 30.72 -53.08 10.08
N ASP A 2 29.63 -52.34 10.29
CA ASP A 2 28.26 -52.81 10.04
C ASP A 2 27.24 -51.70 10.38
N ALA A 3 26.14 -51.76 9.65
CA ALA A 3 25.12 -50.75 9.43
C ALA A 3 24.21 -50.44 10.63
N ARG A 4 23.77 -49.17 10.74
CA ARG A 4 22.45 -48.78 11.27
C ARG A 4 21.92 -47.55 10.52
N THR A 5 21.11 -47.85 9.50
CA THR A 5 19.86 -47.17 9.12
C THR A 5 19.64 -45.73 9.63
N HIS A 6 19.92 -44.75 8.77
CA HIS A 6 19.19 -43.48 8.78
C HIS A 6 17.89 -43.69 8.00
N ALA A 7 16.75 -43.64 8.69
CA ALA A 7 15.47 -43.45 8.04
C ALA A 7 15.40 -41.99 7.58
N THR A 8 15.67 -41.74 6.30
CA THR A 8 15.23 -40.53 5.61
C THR A 8 13.71 -40.56 5.58
N ILE A 9 13.09 -39.70 6.37
CA ILE A 9 11.70 -39.30 6.14
C ILE A 9 11.79 -38.32 4.98
N ASP A 10 11.52 -38.81 3.77
CA ASP A 10 11.31 -37.97 2.60
C ASP A 10 10.06 -37.13 2.85
N PHE A 11 10.26 -35.86 3.21
CA PHE A 11 9.25 -34.85 3.00
C PHE A 11 9.20 -34.60 1.50
N GLU A 12 8.29 -35.28 0.79
CA GLU A 12 7.77 -34.71 -0.44
C GLU A 12 6.96 -33.48 -0.01
N PRO A 13 7.40 -32.25 -0.36
CA PRO A 13 6.54 -31.10 -0.15
C PRO A 13 5.33 -31.27 -1.05
N GLU A 14 4.12 -31.34 -0.48
CA GLU A 14 2.91 -31.10 -1.27
C GLU A 14 3.10 -29.75 -1.97
N ALA A 15 3.24 -29.81 -3.29
CA ALA A 15 3.45 -28.64 -4.12
C ALA A 15 2.15 -27.81 -4.10
N ALA A 16 2.23 -26.58 -3.60
CA ALA A 16 1.19 -25.59 -3.86
C ALA A 16 0.98 -25.46 -5.39
N PRO A 17 -0.27 -25.28 -5.86
CA PRO A 17 -0.60 -25.43 -7.28
C PRO A 17 0.13 -24.40 -8.17
N SER A 18 0.70 -24.87 -9.28
CA SER A 18 1.18 -24.02 -10.38
C SER A 18 -0.01 -23.54 -11.21
N VAL A 19 -0.06 -22.25 -11.55
CA VAL A 19 -1.14 -21.70 -12.39
C VAL A 19 -0.76 -21.89 -13.86
N ARG A 20 -1.57 -22.62 -14.62
CA ARG A 20 -1.34 -22.85 -16.06
C ARG A 20 -2.37 -22.10 -16.89
N ILE A 21 -1.89 -21.21 -17.74
CA ILE A 21 -2.70 -20.41 -18.66
C ILE A 21 -2.42 -20.88 -20.08
N VAL A 22 -3.45 -21.32 -20.79
CA VAL A 22 -3.31 -22.03 -22.06
C VAL A 22 -4.03 -21.27 -23.15
N LEU A 23 -3.27 -20.69 -24.08
CA LEU A 23 -3.79 -19.97 -25.23
C LEU A 23 -4.13 -20.96 -26.34
N VAL A 24 -5.42 -21.01 -26.71
CA VAL A 24 -5.95 -21.85 -27.79
C VAL A 24 -6.67 -20.99 -28.83
N GLY A 25 -6.93 -21.56 -30.00
CA GLY A 25 -7.57 -20.85 -31.11
C GLY A 25 -6.98 -21.23 -32.47
N PHE A 26 -7.69 -20.89 -33.53
CA PHE A 26 -7.33 -21.29 -34.88
C PHE A 26 -6.02 -20.61 -35.36
N MET A 27 -5.44 -21.07 -36.47
CA MET A 27 -4.24 -20.44 -37.02
C MET A 27 -4.53 -19.00 -37.47
N GLY A 28 -3.61 -18.08 -37.21
CA GLY A 28 -3.83 -16.64 -37.44
C GLY A 28 -4.42 -15.89 -36.23
N ALA A 29 -4.83 -16.58 -35.16
CA ALA A 29 -5.41 -15.96 -33.97
C ALA A 29 -4.39 -15.22 -33.07
N GLY A 30 -3.09 -15.36 -33.32
CA GLY A 30 -2.05 -14.59 -32.60
C GLY A 30 -1.49 -15.23 -31.32
N LYS A 31 -1.80 -16.50 -31.03
CA LYS A 31 -1.37 -17.24 -29.80
C LYS A 31 0.12 -17.08 -29.45
N THR A 32 1.03 -17.52 -30.32
CA THR A 32 2.49 -17.44 -30.12
C THR A 32 2.97 -16.00 -29.94
N SER A 33 2.46 -15.07 -30.75
CA SER A 33 2.84 -13.65 -30.67
C SER A 33 2.35 -12.99 -29.39
N LEU A 34 1.19 -13.40 -28.88
CA LEU A 34 0.63 -12.91 -27.62
C LEU A 34 1.38 -13.51 -26.42
N ALA A 35 1.56 -14.83 -26.39
CA ALA A 35 2.30 -15.51 -25.32
C ALA A 35 3.76 -15.03 -25.23
N ARG A 36 4.42 -14.84 -26.37
CA ARG A 36 5.79 -14.33 -26.44
C ARG A 36 5.90 -12.92 -25.87
N ARG A 37 5.07 -11.98 -26.37
CA ARG A 37 5.04 -10.59 -25.90
C ARG A 37 4.83 -10.53 -24.39
N TRP A 38 3.88 -11.32 -23.90
CA TRP A 38 3.58 -11.40 -22.48
C TRP A 38 4.74 -12.00 -21.66
N SER A 39 5.40 -13.04 -22.16
CA SER A 39 6.61 -13.59 -21.51
C SER A 39 7.80 -12.63 -21.52
N GLU A 40 7.86 -11.72 -22.49
CA GLU A 40 8.91 -10.71 -22.62
C GLU A 40 8.62 -9.48 -21.73
N SER A 41 7.35 -9.23 -21.35
CA SER A 41 6.94 -8.04 -20.57
C SER A 41 6.52 -8.28 -19.12
N SER A 42 6.19 -9.49 -18.66
CA SER A 42 5.59 -9.75 -17.33
C SER A 42 6.43 -10.51 -16.30
N GLY A 43 7.76 -10.39 -16.33
CA GLY A 43 8.65 -11.05 -15.35
C GLY A 43 8.87 -12.54 -15.62
N PRO A 44 9.33 -13.37 -14.65
CA PRO A 44 9.77 -14.75 -14.88
C PRO A 44 8.60 -15.72 -15.06
N VAL A 45 7.82 -15.53 -16.13
CA VAL A 45 6.78 -16.44 -16.59
C VAL A 45 7.43 -17.53 -17.43
N LEU A 46 7.19 -18.79 -17.08
CA LEU A 46 7.65 -19.92 -17.90
C LEU A 46 6.75 -20.03 -19.14
N TRP A 47 7.29 -19.61 -20.30
CA TRP A 47 6.60 -19.73 -21.58
C TRP A 47 6.93 -21.04 -22.30
N PHE A 48 5.89 -21.77 -22.68
CA PHE A 48 5.94 -22.96 -23.52
C PHE A 48 5.18 -22.71 -24.82
N ASP A 49 5.83 -22.94 -25.96
CA ASP A 49 5.20 -22.92 -27.28
C ASP A 49 5.33 -24.31 -27.91
N SER A 50 4.18 -24.94 -28.15
CA SER A 50 4.13 -26.31 -28.67
C SER A 50 4.68 -26.41 -30.10
N ASP A 51 4.40 -25.45 -30.98
CA ASP A 51 4.94 -25.45 -32.35
C ASP A 51 6.48 -25.39 -32.30
N ARG A 52 7.06 -24.55 -31.43
CA ARG A 52 8.51 -24.47 -31.23
C ARG A 52 9.11 -25.76 -30.67
N ALA A 53 8.44 -26.39 -29.71
CA ALA A 53 8.88 -27.65 -29.11
C ALA A 53 8.88 -28.80 -30.14
N VAL A 54 7.84 -28.89 -30.97
CA VAL A 54 7.74 -29.87 -32.06
C VAL A 54 8.86 -29.68 -33.08
N LEU A 55 9.10 -28.44 -33.52
CA LEU A 55 10.17 -28.14 -34.48
C LEU A 55 11.56 -28.50 -33.95
N HIS A 56 11.80 -28.25 -32.66
CA HIS A 56 13.03 -28.67 -32.00
C HIS A 56 13.17 -30.20 -31.98
N GLU A 57 12.12 -30.93 -31.62
CA GLU A 57 12.12 -32.40 -31.55
C GLU A 57 12.29 -33.06 -32.93
N LEU A 58 11.67 -32.49 -33.96
CA LEU A 58 11.79 -32.97 -35.34
C LEU A 58 13.06 -32.48 -36.06
N GLY A 59 13.79 -31.51 -35.50
CA GLY A 59 14.97 -30.93 -36.12
C GLY A 59 14.67 -30.08 -37.36
N CYS A 60 13.47 -29.51 -37.46
CA CYS A 60 13.04 -28.68 -38.59
C CYS A 60 13.07 -27.19 -38.24
N ALA A 61 13.34 -26.33 -39.22
CA ALA A 61 13.36 -24.88 -39.01
C ALA A 61 11.97 -24.24 -39.10
N THR A 62 11.03 -24.86 -39.82
CA THR A 62 9.67 -24.33 -40.04
C THR A 62 8.61 -25.43 -39.99
N VAL A 63 7.37 -25.05 -39.68
CA VAL A 63 6.21 -25.98 -39.71
C VAL A 63 6.01 -26.54 -41.11
N THR A 64 6.28 -25.76 -42.15
CA THR A 64 6.19 -26.20 -43.55
C THR A 64 7.19 -27.32 -43.85
N GLU A 65 8.44 -27.13 -43.45
CA GLU A 65 9.48 -28.16 -43.57
C GLU A 65 9.11 -29.43 -42.79
N ALA A 66 8.61 -29.29 -41.56
CA ALA A 66 8.18 -30.43 -40.76
C ALA A 66 7.03 -31.20 -41.42
N PHE A 67 6.07 -30.51 -42.02
CA PHE A 67 4.96 -31.13 -42.76
C PHE A 67 5.45 -31.83 -44.05
N GLU A 68 6.43 -31.26 -44.75
CA GLU A 68 6.99 -31.87 -45.96
C GLU A 68 7.82 -33.12 -45.66
N GLN A 69 8.58 -33.12 -44.56
CA GLN A 69 9.45 -34.24 -44.18
C GLN A 69 8.71 -35.35 -43.44
N HIS A 70 7.75 -35.01 -42.56
CA HIS A 70 7.12 -35.95 -41.63
C HIS A 70 5.61 -36.12 -41.84
N GLY A 71 4.99 -35.34 -42.73
CA GLY A 71 3.54 -35.31 -42.91
C GLY A 71 2.81 -34.64 -41.75
N GLU A 72 1.52 -34.33 -41.94
CA GLU A 72 0.69 -33.77 -40.87
C GLU A 72 0.55 -34.75 -39.69
N ASP A 73 0.27 -36.03 -39.96
CA ASP A 73 0.09 -37.04 -38.90
C ASP A 73 1.35 -37.20 -38.03
N GLY A 74 2.54 -37.15 -38.64
CA GLY A 74 3.81 -37.19 -37.92
C GLY A 74 4.02 -35.95 -37.05
N PHE A 75 3.72 -34.76 -37.58
CA PHE A 75 3.77 -33.51 -36.82
C PHE A 75 2.80 -33.56 -35.62
N ARG A 76 1.56 -34.01 -35.82
CA ARG A 76 0.54 -34.10 -34.77
C ARG A 76 0.88 -35.11 -33.69
N ALA A 77 1.49 -36.24 -34.06
CA ALA A 77 1.94 -37.24 -33.10
C ALA A 77 3.01 -36.67 -32.15
N VAL A 78 3.96 -35.91 -32.68
CA VAL A 78 5.00 -35.23 -31.87
C VAL A 78 4.40 -34.08 -31.07
N GLU A 79 3.50 -33.27 -31.65
CA GLU A 79 2.77 -32.19 -30.96
C GLU A 79 2.04 -32.71 -29.72
N ARG A 80 1.31 -33.83 -29.87
CA ARG A 80 0.65 -34.51 -28.76
C ARG A 80 1.65 -34.95 -27.69
N GLN A 81 2.75 -35.59 -28.09
CA GLN A 81 3.74 -36.12 -27.14
C GLN A 81 4.44 -35.00 -26.35
N VAL A 82 4.92 -33.93 -27.00
CA VAL A 82 5.62 -32.83 -26.31
C VAL A 82 4.71 -32.08 -25.35
N ILE A 83 3.40 -31.98 -25.64
CA ILE A 83 2.41 -31.38 -24.74
C ILE A 83 2.21 -32.26 -23.51
N LEU A 84 2.09 -33.58 -23.68
CA LEU A 84 1.91 -34.52 -22.57
C LEU A 84 3.16 -34.62 -21.69
N ASP A 85 4.36 -34.66 -22.29
CA ASP A 85 5.63 -34.70 -21.56
C ASP A 85 5.86 -33.41 -20.75
N ARG A 86 5.40 -32.26 -21.27
CA ARG A 86 5.40 -30.98 -20.56
C ARG A 86 4.35 -30.89 -19.45
N GLY A 87 3.30 -31.72 -19.52
CA GLY A 87 2.18 -31.76 -18.57
C GLY A 87 2.57 -32.06 -17.12
N TYR A 88 3.74 -32.64 -16.88
CA TYR A 88 4.28 -32.90 -15.55
C TYR A 88 4.65 -31.57 -14.84
N PRO A 89 4.20 -31.36 -13.58
CA PRO A 89 4.37 -30.10 -12.89
C PRO A 89 5.84 -29.75 -12.69
N LEU A 90 6.23 -28.56 -13.16
CA LEU A 90 7.47 -27.91 -12.76
C LEU A 90 7.21 -26.98 -11.58
N ALA A 91 8.26 -26.73 -10.79
CA ALA A 91 8.20 -25.98 -9.55
C ALA A 91 7.45 -24.63 -9.67
N ARG A 92 6.64 -24.32 -8.64
CA ARG A 92 6.01 -23.03 -8.26
C ARG A 92 6.09 -21.89 -9.28
N GLY A 93 4.96 -21.46 -9.85
CA GLY A 93 4.86 -20.25 -10.68
C GLY A 93 3.62 -20.19 -11.58
N VAL A 94 3.58 -19.16 -12.45
CA VAL A 94 2.63 -19.02 -13.55
C VAL A 94 3.30 -19.54 -14.84
N GLU A 95 2.66 -20.48 -15.52
CA GLU A 95 3.08 -20.96 -16.84
C GLU A 95 2.11 -20.51 -17.92
N VAL A 96 2.64 -20.12 -19.07
CA VAL A 96 1.85 -19.72 -20.25
C VAL A 96 2.17 -20.66 -21.40
N TRP A 97 1.14 -21.32 -21.91
CA TRP A 97 1.25 -22.29 -22.99
C TRP A 97 0.57 -21.75 -24.26
N SER A 98 1.29 -21.68 -25.37
CA SER A 98 0.70 -21.49 -26.70
C SER A 98 0.59 -22.83 -27.43
N LEU A 99 -0.64 -23.32 -27.58
CA LEU A 99 -0.90 -24.59 -28.25
C LEU A 99 -1.13 -24.40 -29.75
N GLY A 100 -0.62 -25.31 -30.57
CA GLY A 100 -0.85 -25.31 -32.01
C GLY A 100 -2.32 -25.52 -32.34
N GLY A 101 -2.73 -25.06 -33.52
CA GLY A 101 -4.15 -25.07 -33.93
C GLY A 101 -4.78 -26.46 -34.09
N GLY A 102 -3.99 -27.54 -33.98
CA GLY A 102 -4.51 -28.93 -34.01
C GLY A 102 -4.49 -29.62 -32.64
N ALA A 103 -3.87 -29.03 -31.62
CA ALA A 103 -3.56 -29.71 -30.37
C ALA A 103 -4.79 -30.31 -29.66
N LEU A 104 -5.91 -29.59 -29.63
CA LEU A 104 -7.14 -30.02 -28.93
C LEU A 104 -7.94 -31.11 -29.66
N GLN A 105 -7.50 -31.58 -30.84
CA GLN A 105 -8.15 -32.69 -31.53
C GLN A 105 -7.92 -34.04 -30.82
N HIS A 106 -6.93 -34.11 -29.94
CA HIS A 106 -6.63 -35.29 -29.13
C HIS A 106 -7.30 -35.18 -27.74
N GLU A 107 -7.99 -36.24 -27.34
CA GLU A 107 -8.78 -36.27 -26.10
C GLU A 107 -7.92 -36.17 -24.84
N ASP A 108 -6.74 -36.78 -24.84
CA ASP A 108 -5.79 -36.72 -23.73
C ASP A 108 -5.13 -35.36 -23.56
N VAL A 109 -4.89 -34.62 -24.66
CA VAL A 109 -4.50 -33.21 -24.59
C VAL A 109 -5.60 -32.40 -23.94
N ARG A 110 -6.88 -32.63 -24.26
CA ARG A 110 -7.99 -31.93 -23.61
C ARG A 110 -8.09 -32.27 -22.12
N ALA A 111 -7.95 -33.55 -21.75
CA ALA A 111 -7.96 -33.98 -20.35
C ALA A 111 -6.81 -33.36 -19.53
N LEU A 112 -5.65 -33.12 -20.13
CA LEU A 112 -4.54 -32.42 -19.46
C LEU A 112 -4.90 -30.97 -19.09
N LEU A 113 -5.88 -30.37 -19.76
CA LEU A 113 -6.29 -28.98 -19.56
C LEU A 113 -7.44 -28.82 -18.55
N ASP A 114 -7.95 -29.90 -17.97
CA ASP A 114 -9.08 -29.85 -17.02
C ASP A 114 -8.80 -28.93 -15.81
N ASP A 115 -7.53 -28.84 -15.39
CA ASP A 115 -7.07 -28.00 -14.28
C ASP A 115 -6.40 -26.68 -14.72
N ALA A 116 -6.54 -26.29 -15.99
CA ALA A 116 -5.92 -25.09 -16.56
C ALA A 116 -6.93 -23.99 -16.88
N CYS A 117 -6.48 -22.72 -16.91
CA CYS A 117 -7.27 -21.64 -17.49
C CYS A 117 -7.04 -21.60 -19.01
N VAL A 118 -8.03 -22.07 -19.77
CA VAL A 118 -7.98 -22.13 -21.23
C VAL A 118 -8.56 -20.85 -21.82
N VAL A 119 -7.72 -20.03 -22.43
CA VAL A 119 -8.10 -18.79 -23.10
C VAL A 119 -8.22 -19.05 -24.59
N TRP A 120 -9.45 -19.02 -25.10
CA TRP A 120 -9.75 -19.15 -26.51
C TRP A 120 -9.72 -17.79 -27.21
N LEU A 121 -8.73 -17.61 -28.07
CA LEU A 121 -8.63 -16.49 -29.01
C LEU A 121 -9.53 -16.77 -30.22
N ASP A 122 -10.76 -16.29 -30.13
CA ASP A 122 -11.81 -16.46 -31.14
C ASP A 122 -11.80 -15.29 -32.12
N ALA A 123 -11.81 -15.54 -33.42
CA ALA A 123 -11.77 -14.48 -34.41
C ALA A 123 -12.57 -14.86 -35.65
N ASP A 124 -13.13 -13.87 -36.31
CA ASP A 124 -13.83 -14.08 -37.57
C ASP A 124 -12.94 -14.86 -38.58
N PRO A 125 -13.44 -15.95 -39.17
CA PRO A 125 -12.64 -16.81 -40.04
C PRO A 125 -12.14 -16.09 -41.30
N GLU A 126 -12.81 -15.03 -41.74
CA GLU A 126 -12.34 -14.19 -42.85
C GLU A 126 -11.14 -13.35 -42.43
N VAL A 127 -11.17 -12.78 -41.22
CA VAL A 127 -10.02 -12.04 -40.66
C VAL A 127 -8.83 -12.96 -40.43
N LEU A 128 -9.09 -14.19 -39.97
CA LEU A 128 -8.04 -15.19 -39.80
C LEU A 128 -7.40 -15.57 -41.14
N TRP A 129 -8.22 -15.76 -42.18
CA TRP A 129 -7.74 -16.02 -43.53
C TRP A 129 -6.86 -14.87 -44.03
N ASP A 130 -7.32 -13.62 -43.93
CA ASP A 130 -6.56 -12.45 -44.38
C ASP A 130 -5.19 -12.33 -43.68
N ARG A 131 -5.08 -12.75 -42.42
CA ARG A 131 -3.82 -12.76 -41.66
C ARG A 131 -2.83 -13.82 -42.11
N VAL A 132 -3.29 -14.92 -42.72
CA VAL A 132 -2.43 -16.06 -43.09
C VAL A 132 -2.37 -16.32 -44.60
N ALA A 133 -3.23 -15.69 -45.40
CA ALA A 133 -3.25 -15.82 -46.85
C ALA A 133 -1.91 -15.37 -47.45
N GLY A 134 -1.32 -16.20 -48.29
CA GLY A 134 0.00 -15.93 -48.89
C GLY A 134 1.18 -16.13 -47.94
N SER A 135 0.97 -16.64 -46.72
CA SER A 135 2.04 -17.11 -45.85
C SER A 135 2.51 -18.53 -46.25
N ASP A 136 3.67 -18.93 -45.75
CA ASP A 136 4.21 -20.29 -45.99
C ASP A 136 3.47 -21.39 -45.23
N ARG A 137 2.39 -21.08 -44.48
CA ARG A 137 1.67 -22.04 -43.64
C ARG A 137 1.00 -23.15 -44.50
N PRO A 138 1.30 -24.44 -44.25
CA PRO A 138 0.86 -25.53 -45.13
C PRO A 138 -0.67 -25.69 -45.19
N LEU A 139 -1.38 -25.34 -44.11
CA LEU A 139 -2.83 -25.47 -43.99
C LEU A 139 -3.61 -24.22 -44.46
N ALA A 140 -2.93 -23.16 -44.91
CA ALA A 140 -3.53 -21.91 -45.38
C ALA A 140 -3.35 -21.68 -46.89
N ARG A 141 -3.26 -22.76 -47.68
CA ARG A 141 -3.04 -22.71 -49.14
C ARG A 141 -4.34 -22.62 -49.97
N ASP A 142 -5.43 -23.15 -49.43
CA ASP A 142 -6.75 -23.16 -50.07
C ASP A 142 -7.80 -22.59 -49.11
N ARG A 143 -8.55 -21.59 -49.57
CA ARG A 143 -9.50 -20.84 -48.75
C ARG A 143 -10.69 -21.70 -48.33
N SER A 144 -11.24 -22.50 -49.24
CA SER A 144 -12.39 -23.34 -48.94
C SER A 144 -12.04 -24.39 -47.89
N ALA A 145 -10.93 -25.09 -48.06
CA ALA A 145 -10.43 -26.07 -47.09
C ALA A 145 -10.03 -25.42 -45.74
N PHE A 146 -9.58 -24.15 -45.73
CA PHE A 146 -9.30 -23.42 -44.49
C PHE A 146 -10.59 -23.17 -43.69
N LEU A 147 -11.64 -22.70 -44.35
CA LEU A 147 -12.93 -22.41 -43.71
C LEU A 147 -13.63 -23.69 -43.21
N GLU A 148 -13.55 -24.79 -43.98
CA GLU A 148 -14.06 -26.09 -43.55
C GLU A 148 -13.36 -26.56 -42.26
N ARG A 149 -12.03 -26.50 -42.21
CA ARG A 149 -11.26 -26.86 -41.00
C ARG A 149 -11.56 -25.95 -39.81
N TYR A 150 -11.81 -24.66 -40.05
CA TYR A 150 -12.23 -23.75 -38.98
C TYR A 150 -13.55 -24.23 -38.37
N ALA A 151 -14.54 -24.52 -39.21
CA ALA A 151 -15.86 -25.00 -38.76
C ALA A 151 -15.76 -26.32 -37.98
N GLU A 152 -14.91 -27.25 -38.41
CA GLU A 152 -14.67 -28.52 -37.72
C GLU A 152 -14.05 -28.34 -36.32
N ARG A 153 -13.13 -27.37 -36.16
CA ARG A 153 -12.39 -27.18 -34.91
C ARG A 153 -13.06 -26.21 -33.93
N HIS A 154 -13.94 -25.33 -34.42
CA HIS A 154 -14.60 -24.29 -33.63
C HIS A 154 -15.25 -24.86 -32.36
N ALA A 155 -16.10 -25.89 -32.51
CA ALA A 155 -16.80 -26.51 -31.38
C ALA A 155 -15.83 -27.12 -30.35
N THR A 156 -14.63 -27.52 -30.77
CA THR A 156 -13.61 -28.06 -29.85
C THR A 156 -12.95 -26.96 -29.03
N TYR A 157 -12.67 -25.78 -29.62
CA TYR A 157 -12.16 -24.64 -28.85
C TYR A 157 -13.22 -24.13 -27.89
N GLU A 158 -14.46 -23.99 -28.35
CA GLU A 158 -15.58 -23.54 -27.54
C GLU A 158 -15.82 -24.45 -26.33
N ALA A 159 -15.78 -25.77 -26.54
CA ALA A 159 -15.96 -26.73 -25.45
C ALA A 159 -14.80 -26.75 -24.44
N ALA A 160 -13.57 -26.43 -24.88
CA ALA A 160 -12.40 -26.43 -24.02
C ALA A 160 -12.15 -25.09 -23.32
N ALA A 161 -12.76 -24.01 -23.78
CA ALA A 161 -12.49 -22.66 -23.30
C ALA A 161 -13.04 -22.42 -21.88
N THR A 162 -12.18 -21.95 -20.99
CA THR A 162 -12.58 -21.31 -19.74
C THR A 162 -13.01 -19.87 -20.03
N VAL A 163 -12.31 -19.20 -20.94
CA VAL A 163 -12.53 -17.79 -21.30
C VAL A 163 -12.47 -17.62 -22.81
N ARG A 164 -13.42 -16.86 -23.38
CA ARG A 164 -13.46 -16.50 -24.80
C ARG A 164 -13.04 -15.05 -25.00
N VAL A 165 -12.09 -14.81 -25.92
CA VAL A 165 -11.58 -13.49 -26.27
C VAL A 165 -11.76 -13.24 -27.75
N ASP A 166 -12.43 -12.15 -28.11
CA ASP A 166 -12.55 -11.72 -29.51
C ASP A 166 -11.22 -11.16 -30.03
N ALA A 167 -10.48 -12.02 -30.72
CA ALA A 167 -9.24 -11.77 -31.44
C ALA A 167 -9.44 -11.31 -32.89
N THR A 168 -10.66 -10.96 -33.31
CA THR A 168 -10.93 -10.32 -34.62
C THR A 168 -10.22 -8.97 -34.70
N ARG A 169 -10.11 -8.27 -33.57
CA ARG A 169 -9.28 -7.07 -33.41
C ARG A 169 -7.86 -7.44 -32.98
N SER A 170 -6.91 -6.51 -33.13
CA SER A 170 -5.58 -6.68 -32.53
C SER A 170 -5.71 -6.74 -31.01
N LEU A 171 -5.23 -7.83 -30.41
CA LEU A 171 -5.08 -7.93 -28.96
C LEU A 171 -3.67 -7.44 -28.59
N ASP A 172 -3.60 -6.43 -27.75
CA ASP A 172 -2.38 -5.98 -27.08
C ASP A 172 -2.20 -6.71 -25.74
N GLU A 173 -1.06 -6.45 -25.08
CA GLU A 173 -0.68 -7.07 -23.81
C GLU A 173 -1.67 -6.71 -22.68
N LEU A 174 -2.22 -5.50 -22.71
CA LEU A 174 -3.24 -5.00 -21.77
C LEU A 174 -4.58 -5.76 -21.90
N GLY A 175 -4.98 -6.15 -23.12
CA GLY A 175 -6.20 -6.89 -23.37
C GLY A 175 -6.23 -8.28 -22.73
N LEU A 176 -5.12 -9.03 -22.76
CA LEU A 176 -5.04 -10.36 -22.14
C LEU A 176 -4.91 -10.28 -20.61
N GLY A 177 -4.08 -9.35 -20.09
CA GLY A 177 -3.96 -9.13 -18.64
C GLY A 177 -5.30 -8.75 -18.00
N ARG A 178 -6.11 -7.94 -18.70
CA ARG A 178 -7.48 -7.58 -18.30
C ARG A 178 -8.43 -8.79 -18.26
N VAL A 179 -8.44 -9.60 -19.32
CA VAL A 179 -9.29 -10.80 -19.41
C VAL A 179 -8.92 -11.80 -18.31
N LEU A 180 -7.63 -11.96 -18.02
CA LEU A 180 -7.17 -12.84 -16.95
C LEU A 180 -7.51 -12.28 -15.57
N ALA A 181 -7.38 -10.97 -15.34
CA ALA A 181 -7.81 -10.34 -14.09
C ALA A 181 -9.34 -10.41 -13.86
N GLU A 182 -10.15 -10.43 -14.92
CA GLU A 182 -11.61 -10.56 -14.85
C GLU A 182 -12.09 -12.02 -14.63
N HIS A 183 -11.24 -13.01 -14.89
CA HIS A 183 -11.63 -14.42 -14.91
C HIS A 183 -10.77 -15.37 -14.05
N LEU A 184 -9.63 -14.93 -13.52
CA LEU A 184 -8.82 -15.69 -12.58
C LEU A 184 -9.18 -15.33 -11.13
N PRO A 185 -9.35 -16.32 -10.23
CA PRO A 185 -9.54 -16.04 -8.81
C PRO A 185 -8.33 -15.29 -8.22
N PRO A 186 -8.51 -14.29 -7.34
CA PRO A 186 -7.41 -13.56 -6.69
C PRO A 186 -6.35 -14.46 -6.03
N SER A 187 -6.76 -15.65 -5.60
CA SER A 187 -5.86 -16.71 -5.06
C SER A 187 -4.79 -17.22 -6.05
N TRP A 188 -4.80 -16.79 -7.32
CA TRP A 188 -3.92 -17.29 -8.38
C TRP A 188 -2.77 -16.32 -8.72
N PHE A 189 -2.67 -15.17 -8.05
CA PHE A 189 -1.53 -14.27 -8.15
C PHE A 189 -0.48 -14.61 -7.07
N GLY A 190 0.78 -14.75 -7.48
CA GLY A 190 1.89 -15.34 -6.72
C GLY A 190 2.33 -14.62 -5.43
N SER A 191 1.62 -13.58 -5.00
CA SER A 191 1.88 -12.80 -3.78
C SER A 191 0.86 -13.04 -2.65
N GLY A 192 -0.17 -13.86 -2.87
CA GLY A 192 -1.19 -14.16 -1.86
C GLY A 192 -2.15 -12.99 -1.56
N ILE A 193 -2.38 -12.11 -2.54
CA ILE A 193 -3.38 -11.04 -2.42
C ILE A 193 -4.79 -11.64 -2.62
N ALA A 194 -5.67 -11.44 -1.65
CA ALA A 194 -7.08 -11.78 -1.76
C ALA A 194 -7.91 -10.50 -1.68
N VAL A 195 -8.70 -10.22 -2.71
CA VAL A 195 -9.64 -9.09 -2.74
C VAL A 195 -11.06 -9.61 -2.74
N GLY A 196 -11.91 -9.04 -1.89
CA GLY A 196 -13.32 -9.43 -1.85
C GLY A 196 -14.04 -8.92 -0.62
N GLU A 197 -15.35 -8.85 -0.70
CA GLU A 197 -16.18 -8.45 0.43
C GLU A 197 -16.31 -9.55 1.48
N GLY A 198 -16.31 -9.13 2.75
CA GLY A 198 -16.49 -10.03 3.88
C GLY A 198 -15.35 -11.04 4.00
N LEU A 199 -14.15 -10.71 3.51
CA LEU A 199 -12.95 -11.53 3.71
C LEU A 199 -12.48 -11.45 5.16
N VAL A 200 -12.58 -10.28 5.79
CA VAL A 200 -12.30 -10.14 7.23
C VAL A 200 -13.30 -10.96 8.05
N GLU A 201 -14.52 -11.13 7.52
CA GLU A 201 -15.54 -11.98 8.12
C GLU A 201 -15.31 -13.48 7.95
N ARG A 202 -14.40 -13.85 7.06
CA ARG A 202 -13.99 -15.22 6.76
C ARG A 202 -12.53 -15.44 7.09
N ILE A 203 -11.99 -14.66 8.04
CA ILE A 203 -10.59 -14.74 8.44
C ILE A 203 -10.21 -16.12 8.99
N GLU A 204 -11.20 -16.91 9.44
CA GLU A 204 -11.05 -18.32 9.81
C GLU A 204 -10.73 -19.25 8.63
N ASP A 205 -11.31 -18.97 7.46
CA ASP A 205 -11.02 -19.69 6.21
C ASP A 205 -9.63 -19.30 5.72
N LEU A 206 -9.31 -18.02 5.87
CA LEU A 206 -7.97 -17.49 5.64
C LEU A 206 -6.99 -17.92 6.73
N ALA A 207 -7.42 -18.41 7.89
CA ALA A 207 -6.52 -18.94 8.92
C ALA A 207 -5.84 -20.25 8.47
N ALA A 208 -6.31 -20.87 7.37
CA ALA A 208 -5.52 -21.86 6.64
C ALA A 208 -4.18 -21.27 6.14
N THR A 209 -4.09 -19.97 5.81
CA THR A 209 -2.82 -19.29 5.51
C THR A 209 -1.89 -19.20 6.72
N CYS A 210 -2.45 -19.22 7.94
CA CYS A 210 -1.69 -19.32 9.18
C CYS A 210 -1.28 -20.78 9.49
N ASP A 211 -1.82 -21.80 8.83
CA ASP A 211 -1.44 -23.21 8.98
C ASP A 211 -1.35 -23.72 10.45
N GLY A 212 -2.27 -23.25 11.31
CA GLY A 212 -2.27 -23.63 12.74
C GLY A 212 -1.17 -22.99 13.59
N ARG A 213 -0.37 -22.09 13.01
CA ARG A 213 0.70 -21.38 13.70
C ARG A 213 0.18 -20.46 14.81
N PRO A 214 0.96 -20.27 15.89
CA PRO A 214 0.67 -19.25 16.88
C PRO A 214 0.66 -17.84 16.27
N ILE A 215 -0.27 -17.00 16.70
CA ILE A 215 -0.53 -15.68 16.11
C ILE A 215 -0.09 -14.57 17.07
N ALA A 216 0.58 -13.55 16.53
CA ALA A 216 0.59 -12.21 17.13
C ALA A 216 -0.30 -11.28 16.32
N LEU A 217 -1.38 -10.80 16.94
CA LEU A 217 -2.28 -9.82 16.33
C LEU A 217 -1.78 -8.41 16.66
N VAL A 218 -1.67 -7.56 15.64
CA VAL A 218 -1.38 -6.13 15.78
C VAL A 218 -2.45 -5.35 15.03
N ALA A 219 -3.17 -4.47 15.72
CA ALA A 219 -4.26 -3.73 15.10
C ALA A 219 -4.28 -2.25 15.48
N ASP A 220 -4.82 -1.42 14.58
CA ASP A 220 -5.10 -0.01 14.86
C ASP A 220 -6.32 0.09 15.78
N ARG A 221 -6.22 0.89 16.84
CA ARG A 221 -7.33 1.15 17.77
C ARG A 221 -8.56 1.73 17.07
N ALA A 222 -8.36 2.50 15.98
CA ALA A 222 -9.45 3.08 15.20
C ALA A 222 -10.34 2.02 14.53
N VAL A 223 -9.82 0.81 14.28
CA VAL A 223 -10.58 -0.33 13.72
C VAL A 223 -10.88 -1.40 14.77
N GLY A 224 -10.96 -1.01 16.05
CA GLY A 224 -11.15 -1.92 17.19
C GLY A 224 -12.29 -2.92 17.00
N ALA A 225 -13.46 -2.49 16.53
CA ALA A 225 -14.59 -3.39 16.27
C ALA A 225 -14.27 -4.49 15.24
N VAL A 226 -13.54 -4.14 14.16
CA VAL A 226 -13.09 -5.09 13.14
C VAL A 226 -12.03 -6.02 13.73
N ALA A 227 -11.10 -5.47 14.50
CA ALA A 227 -10.03 -6.22 15.16
C ALA A 227 -10.54 -7.22 16.20
N ASP A 228 -11.60 -6.86 16.93
CA ASP A 228 -12.26 -7.70 17.92
C ASP A 228 -13.07 -8.81 17.23
N ALA A 229 -13.73 -8.50 16.11
CA ALA A 229 -14.37 -9.49 15.27
C ALA A 229 -13.36 -10.52 14.74
N VAL A 230 -12.22 -10.06 14.21
CA VAL A 230 -11.10 -10.93 13.78
C VAL A 230 -10.62 -11.81 14.92
N ARG A 231 -10.36 -11.22 16.09
CA ARG A 231 -9.92 -11.97 17.28
C ARG A 231 -10.89 -13.08 17.65
N ALA A 232 -12.19 -12.76 17.76
CA ALA A 232 -13.22 -13.72 18.11
C ALA A 232 -13.37 -14.84 17.07
N ARG A 233 -13.13 -14.55 15.78
CA ARG A 233 -13.12 -15.57 14.71
C ARG A 233 -11.92 -16.51 14.83
N LEU A 234 -10.73 -15.97 15.08
CA LEU A 234 -9.51 -16.76 15.31
C LEU A 234 -9.69 -17.71 16.51
N ASP A 235 -10.27 -17.22 17.61
CA ASP A 235 -10.57 -18.03 18.79
C ASP A 235 -11.58 -19.16 18.48
N ARG A 236 -12.65 -18.86 17.73
CA ARG A 236 -13.64 -19.88 17.31
C ARG A 236 -13.05 -20.95 16.39
N ALA A 237 -12.08 -20.58 15.57
CA ALA A 237 -11.33 -21.51 14.73
C ALA A 237 -10.26 -22.30 15.49
N GLY A 238 -10.16 -22.14 16.82
CA GLY A 238 -9.18 -22.83 17.66
C GLY A 238 -7.74 -22.37 17.43
N ARG A 239 -7.52 -21.16 16.90
CA ARG A 239 -6.18 -20.61 16.69
C ARG A 239 -5.63 -20.03 17.99
N VAL A 240 -4.35 -20.26 18.23
CA VAL A 240 -3.66 -19.75 19.43
C VAL A 240 -3.09 -18.37 19.14
N VAL A 241 -3.69 -17.33 19.71
CA VAL A 241 -3.15 -15.97 19.64
C VAL A 241 -2.38 -15.67 20.93
N LEU A 242 -1.05 -15.61 20.83
CA LEU A 242 -0.13 -15.43 21.95
C LEU A 242 0.04 -13.96 22.36
N SER A 243 -0.15 -13.04 21.41
CA SER A 243 -0.01 -11.60 21.63
C SER A 243 -1.11 -10.85 20.89
N ASP A 244 -1.67 -9.82 21.51
CA ASP A 244 -2.64 -8.90 20.90
C ASP A 244 -2.26 -7.45 21.28
N VAL A 245 -1.74 -6.72 20.31
CA VAL A 245 -1.25 -5.35 20.49
C VAL A 245 -2.15 -4.39 19.73
N ARG A 246 -2.64 -3.36 20.44
CA ARG A 246 -3.47 -2.29 19.86
C ARG A 246 -2.71 -0.97 19.85
N LEU A 247 -2.32 -0.52 18.66
CA LEU A 247 -1.61 0.75 18.47
C LEU A 247 -2.60 1.88 18.13
N PRO A 248 -2.42 3.09 18.67
CA PRO A 248 -3.20 4.25 18.22
C PRO A 248 -2.93 4.56 16.74
N MET A 249 -3.82 5.29 16.08
CA MET A 249 -3.65 5.69 14.68
C MET A 249 -2.59 6.79 14.55
N GLY A 250 -1.80 6.77 13.47
CA GLY A 250 -1.04 7.94 13.03
C GLY A 250 0.47 7.72 12.83
N GLU A 251 1.08 8.70 12.16
CA GLU A 251 2.46 8.63 11.65
C GLU A 251 3.54 8.51 12.74
N PHE A 252 3.22 8.89 13.98
CA PHE A 252 4.13 8.72 15.12
C PHE A 252 4.42 7.24 15.44
N ASN A 253 3.62 6.30 14.94
CA ASN A 253 3.95 4.89 15.06
C ASN A 253 5.11 4.47 14.17
N LYS A 254 5.42 5.22 13.10
CA LYS A 254 6.56 4.94 12.21
C LYS A 254 7.87 5.39 12.85
N GLN A 255 8.26 4.76 13.96
CA GLN A 255 9.50 5.05 14.67
C GLN A 255 10.09 3.78 15.31
N MET A 256 11.41 3.79 15.54
CA MET A 256 12.12 2.64 16.11
C MET A 256 11.62 2.22 17.50
N SER A 257 11.11 3.15 18.31
CA SER A 257 10.53 2.83 19.62
C SER A 257 9.27 1.98 19.52
N THR A 258 8.44 2.18 18.49
CA THR A 258 7.26 1.34 18.24
C THR A 258 7.68 -0.06 17.80
N VAL A 259 8.71 -0.16 16.96
CA VAL A 259 9.30 -1.45 16.58
C VAL A 259 9.80 -2.16 17.82
N GLU A 260 10.62 -1.51 18.66
CA GLU A 260 11.13 -2.09 19.90
C GLU A 260 10.00 -2.56 20.83
N TYR A 261 8.92 -1.79 20.95
CA TYR A 261 7.73 -2.15 21.72
C TYR A 261 7.09 -3.45 21.21
N LEU A 262 6.89 -3.58 19.89
CA LEU A 262 6.36 -4.81 19.29
C LEU A 262 7.29 -6.01 19.53
N LEU A 263 8.61 -5.84 19.35
CA LEU A 263 9.59 -6.91 19.57
C LEU A 263 9.60 -7.38 21.03
N ARG A 264 9.47 -6.46 22.00
CA ARG A 264 9.37 -6.79 23.44
C ARG A 264 8.10 -7.58 23.73
N ALA A 265 6.94 -7.11 23.25
CA ALA A 265 5.67 -7.79 23.43
C ALA A 265 5.70 -9.22 22.89
N TRP A 266 6.28 -9.42 21.70
CA TRP A 266 6.40 -10.75 21.09
C TRP A 266 7.38 -11.66 21.84
N ALA A 267 8.49 -11.11 22.36
CA ALA A 267 9.44 -11.87 23.17
C ALA A 267 8.83 -12.30 24.52
N GLU A 268 8.08 -11.41 25.18
CA GLU A 268 7.37 -11.69 26.44
C GLU A 268 6.27 -12.74 26.26
N ALA A 269 5.56 -12.70 25.13
CA ALA A 269 4.58 -13.70 24.72
C ALA A 269 5.23 -15.02 24.23
N ALA A 270 6.56 -15.14 24.31
CA ALA A 270 7.33 -16.31 23.90
C ALA A 270 7.07 -16.76 22.45
N LEU A 271 6.90 -15.81 21.52
CA LEU A 271 6.80 -16.12 20.10
C LEU A 271 8.06 -16.80 19.58
N THR A 272 7.86 -17.88 18.83
CA THR A 272 8.89 -18.66 18.16
C THR A 272 8.85 -18.43 16.64
N ARG A 273 9.81 -18.98 15.89
CA ARG A 273 9.96 -18.71 14.45
C ARG A 273 8.82 -19.27 13.59
N ASP A 274 8.09 -20.25 14.13
CA ASP A 274 6.88 -20.81 13.55
C ASP A 274 5.63 -19.96 13.83
N ALA A 275 5.72 -18.83 14.56
CA ALA A 275 4.62 -17.90 14.71
C ALA A 275 4.36 -17.07 13.43
N ILE A 276 3.17 -16.49 13.33
CA ILE A 276 2.79 -15.57 12.27
C ILE A 276 2.21 -14.28 12.86
N VAL A 277 2.62 -13.15 12.29
CA VAL A 277 2.10 -11.83 12.67
C VAL A 277 0.90 -11.48 11.78
N VAL A 278 -0.23 -11.09 12.35
CA VAL A 278 -1.40 -10.61 11.61
C VAL A 278 -1.55 -9.12 11.90
N ALA A 279 -1.41 -8.28 10.87
CA ALA A 279 -1.45 -6.83 10.98
C ALA A 279 -2.74 -6.27 10.36
N LEU A 280 -3.53 -5.52 11.12
CA LEU A 280 -4.80 -4.92 10.69
C LEU A 280 -4.77 -3.41 10.88
N GLY A 281 -4.72 -2.63 9.80
CA GLY A 281 -4.67 -1.17 9.89
C GLY A 281 -4.38 -0.48 8.56
N GLY A 282 -4.17 0.85 8.63
CA GLY A 282 -3.68 1.63 7.49
C GLY A 282 -2.18 1.46 7.24
N GLY A 283 -1.68 2.10 6.17
CA GLY A 283 -0.29 1.93 5.71
C GLY A 283 0.79 2.16 6.78
N THR A 284 0.61 3.14 7.67
CA THR A 284 1.53 3.39 8.78
C THR A 284 1.70 2.19 9.71
N LEU A 285 0.59 1.53 10.10
CA LEU A 285 0.63 0.36 10.98
C LEU A 285 1.24 -0.84 10.24
N LEU A 286 0.84 -1.05 8.98
CA LEU A 286 1.33 -2.16 8.16
C LEU A 286 2.85 -2.05 7.92
N ASP A 287 3.36 -0.87 7.58
CA ASP A 287 4.79 -0.62 7.39
C ASP A 287 5.59 -0.89 8.67
N THR A 288 5.11 -0.39 9.81
CA THR A 288 5.80 -0.54 11.10
C THR A 288 5.79 -1.99 11.56
N THR A 289 4.64 -2.67 11.42
CA THR A 289 4.45 -4.06 11.85
C THR A 289 5.19 -5.03 10.93
N GLY A 290 5.12 -4.83 9.62
CA GLY A 290 5.86 -5.62 8.65
C GLY A 290 7.38 -5.47 8.84
N PHE A 291 7.86 -4.27 9.18
CA PHE A 291 9.27 -4.06 9.49
C PHE A 291 9.67 -4.77 10.79
N ALA A 292 8.86 -4.66 11.84
CA ALA A 292 9.07 -5.41 13.08
C ALA A 292 9.11 -6.93 12.81
N ALA A 293 8.19 -7.46 12.00
CA ALA A 293 8.17 -8.87 11.60
C ALA A 293 9.42 -9.28 10.82
N SER A 294 9.97 -8.39 9.98
CA SER A 294 11.20 -8.65 9.22
C SER A 294 12.45 -8.81 10.09
N VAL A 295 12.49 -8.15 11.26
CA VAL A 295 13.66 -8.15 12.14
C VAL A 295 13.50 -9.09 13.34
N PHE A 296 12.28 -9.36 13.79
CA PHE A 296 12.03 -10.29 14.89
C PHE A 296 12.48 -11.71 14.51
N LEU A 297 13.33 -12.32 15.34
CA LEU A 297 13.95 -13.62 15.06
C LEU A 297 14.62 -13.71 13.66
N ARG A 298 15.04 -12.57 13.10
CA ARG A 298 15.58 -12.42 11.73
C ARG A 298 14.57 -12.77 10.62
N GLY A 299 13.29 -12.52 10.88
CA GLY A 299 12.20 -12.71 9.93
C GLY A 299 11.22 -13.75 10.44
N VAL A 300 10.02 -13.28 10.80
CA VAL A 300 8.82 -14.09 10.97
C VAL A 300 7.83 -13.78 9.86
N ASP A 301 7.00 -14.76 9.54
CA ASP A 301 5.95 -14.59 8.55
C ASP A 301 4.89 -13.61 9.04
N TRP A 302 4.25 -12.91 8.11
CA TRP A 302 3.18 -11.97 8.46
C TRP A 302 2.08 -11.92 7.39
N VAL A 303 0.91 -11.45 7.80
CA VAL A 303 -0.28 -11.21 6.97
C VAL A 303 -0.67 -9.74 7.10
N SER A 304 -0.96 -9.12 5.96
CA SER A 304 -1.38 -7.72 5.86
C SER A 304 -2.90 -7.65 5.67
N ILE A 305 -3.61 -6.90 6.50
CA ILE A 305 -5.04 -6.64 6.36
C ILE A 305 -5.26 -5.12 6.30
N PRO A 306 -5.18 -4.50 5.11
CA PRO A 306 -5.35 -3.07 4.92
C PRO A 306 -6.77 -2.58 5.20
N THR A 307 -6.89 -1.54 6.04
CA THR A 307 -8.19 -0.98 6.46
C THR A 307 -8.44 0.47 6.01
N THR A 308 -7.48 1.09 5.33
CA THR A 308 -7.69 2.38 4.66
C THR A 308 -7.65 2.19 3.15
N LEU A 309 -8.40 3.01 2.39
CA LEU A 309 -8.42 2.91 0.94
C LEU A 309 -7.02 3.03 0.34
N THR A 310 -6.21 3.97 0.83
CA THR A 310 -4.79 4.13 0.46
C THR A 310 -3.99 2.85 0.64
N SER A 311 -4.19 2.13 1.75
CA SER A 311 -3.49 0.86 1.99
C SER A 311 -4.02 -0.29 1.14
N GLN A 312 -5.30 -0.27 0.76
CA GLN A 312 -5.91 -1.31 -0.09
C GLN A 312 -5.51 -1.17 -1.57
N VAL A 313 -5.29 0.04 -2.06
CA VAL A 313 -4.91 0.29 -3.47
C VAL A 313 -3.41 0.49 -3.67
N ASP A 314 -2.68 0.81 -2.59
CA ASP A 314 -1.25 1.12 -2.67
C ASP A 314 -0.50 0.59 -1.44
N ALA A 315 -0.44 1.34 -0.32
CA ALA A 315 0.58 1.15 0.72
C ALA A 315 0.63 -0.25 1.36
N GLY A 316 -0.48 -1.00 1.39
CA GLY A 316 -0.52 -2.36 1.94
C GLY A 316 0.02 -3.46 1.04
N ILE A 317 0.47 -3.11 -0.19
CA ILE A 317 0.89 -4.06 -1.23
C ILE A 317 2.38 -3.88 -1.56
N GLY A 318 3.08 -5.02 -1.67
CA GLY A 318 4.43 -5.11 -2.22
C GLY A 318 5.58 -4.97 -1.22
N GLY A 319 5.32 -5.23 0.05
CA GLY A 319 6.34 -5.60 1.05
C GLY A 319 7.34 -4.53 1.44
N LYS A 320 7.23 -3.28 0.97
CA LYS A 320 8.07 -2.17 1.45
C LYS A 320 7.63 -1.81 2.85
N THR A 321 8.45 -2.13 3.84
CA THR A 321 8.15 -1.90 5.25
C THR A 321 9.21 -0.98 5.85
N GLY A 322 8.85 -0.15 6.83
CA GLY A 322 9.82 0.73 7.45
C GLY A 322 9.26 1.78 8.40
N VAL A 323 10.19 2.53 8.97
CA VAL A 323 9.95 3.59 9.94
C VAL A 323 10.75 4.85 9.60
N ASN A 324 10.34 5.96 10.20
CA ASN A 324 10.99 7.25 10.08
C ASN A 324 12.16 7.36 11.07
N LEU A 325 13.19 8.15 10.72
CA LEU A 325 14.33 8.47 11.56
C LEU A 325 14.44 9.99 11.74
N GLY A 326 13.65 10.53 12.68
CA GLY A 326 13.63 11.96 13.01
C GLY A 326 13.29 12.84 11.82
N VAL A 327 14.33 13.34 11.14
CA VAL A 327 14.24 14.24 9.97
C VAL A 327 13.99 13.53 8.64
N ALA A 328 14.05 12.19 8.59
CA ALA A 328 13.97 11.44 7.35
C ALA A 328 12.86 10.38 7.38
N LYS A 329 11.93 10.45 6.41
CA LYS A 329 10.82 9.50 6.29
C LYS A 329 11.25 8.19 5.61
N ASN A 330 10.74 7.05 6.07
CA ASN A 330 10.90 5.71 5.47
C ASN A 330 12.35 5.32 5.14
N VAL A 331 13.33 5.76 5.92
CA VAL A 331 14.76 5.52 5.64
C VAL A 331 15.33 4.28 6.33
N VAL A 332 14.65 3.77 7.36
CA VAL A 332 14.99 2.51 8.03
C VAL A 332 13.88 1.53 7.74
N GLY A 333 14.21 0.41 7.08
CA GLY A 333 13.19 -0.52 6.62
C GLY A 333 13.77 -1.74 5.94
N SER A 334 12.88 -2.57 5.41
CA SER A 334 13.20 -3.77 4.64
C SER A 334 12.10 -4.04 3.60
N VAL A 335 12.46 -4.77 2.54
CA VAL A 335 11.45 -5.39 1.67
C VAL A 335 11.14 -6.77 2.25
N HIS A 336 10.00 -6.88 2.94
CA HIS A 336 9.52 -8.09 3.60
C HIS A 336 8.10 -8.41 3.14
N MET A 337 7.99 -9.30 2.15
CA MET A 337 6.70 -9.64 1.55
C MET A 337 5.78 -10.34 2.57
N PRO A 338 4.51 -9.94 2.67
CA PRO A 338 3.54 -10.69 3.46
C PRO A 338 3.28 -12.06 2.81
N ARG A 339 2.87 -13.03 3.64
CA ARG A 339 2.38 -14.34 3.16
C ARG A 339 1.04 -14.21 2.46
N ALA A 340 0.24 -13.25 2.89
CA ALA A 340 -1.02 -12.88 2.26
C ALA A 340 -1.35 -11.42 2.55
N THR A 341 -1.99 -10.76 1.60
CA THR A 341 -2.62 -9.45 1.80
C THR A 341 -4.12 -9.60 1.59
N ILE A 342 -4.90 -9.38 2.64
CA ILE A 342 -6.34 -9.60 2.66
C ILE A 342 -7.04 -8.25 2.56
N ILE A 343 -7.60 -7.97 1.38
CA ILE A 343 -8.20 -6.70 1.03
C ILE A 343 -9.71 -6.84 1.04
N ASP A 344 -10.35 -6.28 2.07
CA ASP A 344 -11.80 -6.26 2.21
C ASP A 344 -12.34 -4.84 2.08
N PRO A 345 -12.90 -4.44 0.94
CA PRO A 345 -13.46 -3.10 0.77
C PRO A 345 -14.62 -2.78 1.73
N SER A 346 -15.27 -3.78 2.35
CA SER A 346 -16.40 -3.53 3.25
C SER A 346 -15.99 -2.76 4.52
N VAL A 347 -14.72 -2.87 4.93
CA VAL A 347 -14.19 -2.16 6.11
C VAL A 347 -14.02 -0.66 5.87
N LEU A 348 -14.11 -0.20 4.62
CA LEU A 348 -14.04 1.22 4.25
C LEU A 348 -15.30 1.99 4.63
N THR A 349 -16.42 1.30 4.92
CA THR A 349 -17.71 1.94 5.26
C THR A 349 -17.64 2.84 6.49
N THR A 350 -16.69 2.61 7.40
CA THR A 350 -16.45 3.43 8.59
C THR A 350 -15.36 4.49 8.41
N LEU A 351 -14.74 4.57 7.22
CA LEU A 351 -13.60 5.45 6.97
C LEU A 351 -14.05 6.90 6.76
N GLY A 352 -13.34 7.86 7.38
CA GLY A 352 -13.62 9.28 7.23
C GLY A 352 -13.48 9.76 5.79
N LEU A 353 -14.28 10.76 5.39
CA LEU A 353 -14.31 11.24 4.00
C LEU A 353 -12.95 11.73 3.48
N ASP A 354 -12.14 12.35 4.34
CA ASP A 354 -10.82 12.84 3.94
C ASP A 354 -9.83 11.70 3.68
N GLU A 355 -9.89 10.61 4.45
CA GLU A 355 -9.11 9.38 4.19
C GLU A 355 -9.58 8.66 2.91
N VAL A 356 -10.90 8.68 2.64
CA VAL A 356 -11.46 8.18 1.37
C VAL A 356 -10.96 9.02 0.20
N ARG A 357 -10.91 10.35 0.33
CA ARG A 357 -10.36 11.23 -0.71
C ARG A 357 -8.88 10.96 -0.94
N ASP A 358 -8.10 10.84 0.12
CA ASP A 358 -6.67 10.56 0.03
C ASP A 358 -6.41 9.21 -0.69
N GLY A 359 -7.16 8.17 -0.33
CA GLY A 359 -7.07 6.88 -1.00
C GLY A 359 -7.57 6.89 -2.45
N PHE A 360 -8.61 7.68 -2.76
CA PHE A 360 -9.10 7.82 -4.13
C PHE A 360 -8.04 8.47 -5.03
N VAL A 361 -7.26 9.43 -4.53
CA VAL A 361 -6.16 10.02 -5.31
C VAL A 361 -5.15 8.94 -5.73
N GLU A 362 -4.76 8.05 -4.82
CA GLU A 362 -3.85 6.96 -5.15
C GLU A 362 -4.46 5.97 -6.15
N ALA A 363 -5.76 5.66 -6.01
CA ALA A 363 -6.48 4.82 -6.94
C ALA A 363 -6.57 5.46 -8.34
N ALA A 364 -6.90 6.75 -8.42
CA ALA A 364 -6.96 7.52 -9.65
C ALA A 364 -5.57 7.62 -10.31
N LYS A 365 -4.50 7.85 -9.53
CA LYS A 365 -3.12 7.84 -10.02
C LYS A 365 -2.79 6.47 -10.62
N THR A 366 -3.15 5.40 -9.93
CA THR A 366 -2.97 4.02 -10.40
C THR A 366 -3.75 3.77 -11.69
N ALA A 367 -4.97 4.30 -11.80
CA ALA A 367 -5.77 4.24 -13.01
C ALA A 367 -5.12 4.94 -14.22
N MET A 368 -4.52 6.12 -14.01
CA MET A 368 -3.75 6.83 -15.05
C MET A 368 -2.53 6.02 -15.51
N LEU A 369 -1.89 5.29 -14.60
CA LEU A 369 -0.73 4.44 -14.87
C LEU A 369 -1.11 3.12 -15.56
N ALA A 370 -2.25 2.53 -15.20
CA ALA A 370 -2.67 1.20 -15.64
C ALA A 370 -3.38 1.22 -17.00
N GLY A 371 -3.98 2.35 -17.38
CA GLY A 371 -4.68 2.50 -18.65
C GLY A 371 -6.19 2.65 -18.52
N HIS A 372 -6.85 2.81 -19.68
CA HIS A 372 -8.27 3.16 -19.75
C HIS A 372 -9.22 2.19 -19.02
N TRP A 373 -8.86 0.90 -18.95
CA TRP A 373 -9.70 -0.11 -18.28
C TRP A 373 -9.89 0.16 -16.77
N LEU A 374 -8.87 0.69 -16.09
CA LEU A 374 -8.94 1.05 -14.67
C LEU A 374 -9.45 2.49 -14.50
N LEU A 375 -9.17 3.35 -15.47
CA LEU A 375 -9.70 4.71 -15.52
C LEU A 375 -11.24 4.73 -15.58
N ASP A 376 -11.84 3.83 -16.36
CA ASP A 376 -13.29 3.70 -16.45
C ASP A 376 -13.91 3.25 -15.11
N ARG A 377 -13.21 2.39 -14.34
CA ARG A 377 -13.64 2.00 -12.98
C ARG A 377 -13.53 3.18 -12.00
N ALA A 378 -12.46 3.98 -12.09
CA ALA A 378 -12.31 5.19 -11.28
C ALA A 378 -13.41 6.22 -11.58
N ARG A 379 -13.77 6.39 -12.86
CA ARG A 379 -14.92 7.23 -13.28
C ARG A 379 -16.24 6.69 -12.74
N ALA A 380 -16.48 5.38 -12.83
CA ALA A 380 -17.69 4.77 -12.29
C ALA A 380 -17.86 5.02 -10.79
N VAL A 381 -16.77 5.00 -10.01
CA VAL A 381 -16.77 5.38 -8.59
C VAL A 381 -17.11 6.86 -8.39
N ALA A 382 -16.57 7.74 -9.23
CA ALA A 382 -16.79 9.18 -9.15
C ALA A 382 -18.20 9.61 -9.54
N ASP A 383 -18.77 8.97 -10.56
CA ASP A 383 -20.13 9.23 -11.05
C ASP A 383 -21.21 8.62 -10.15
N ALA A 384 -20.90 7.55 -9.41
CA ALA A 384 -21.86 6.87 -8.55
C ALA A 384 -22.27 7.75 -7.35
N PRO A 385 -23.55 7.77 -6.94
CA PRO A 385 -24.00 8.38 -5.70
C PRO A 385 -23.29 7.78 -4.48
N ALA A 386 -22.96 8.58 -3.47
CA ALA A 386 -22.16 8.15 -2.32
C ALA A 386 -22.69 6.90 -1.59
N GLY A 387 -24.01 6.67 -1.58
CA GLY A 387 -24.63 5.51 -0.93
C GLY A 387 -24.78 4.25 -1.79
N SER A 388 -24.20 4.22 -3.00
CA SER A 388 -24.30 3.09 -3.92
C SER A 388 -22.98 2.78 -4.63
N ARG A 389 -21.84 3.04 -3.95
CA ARG A 389 -20.49 2.89 -4.52
C ARG A 389 -19.85 1.54 -4.23
N ASP A 390 -20.46 0.68 -3.42
CA ASP A 390 -19.80 -0.51 -2.86
C ASP A 390 -19.23 -1.44 -3.94
N SER A 391 -20.02 -1.76 -4.98
CA SER A 391 -19.54 -2.55 -6.12
C SER A 391 -18.43 -1.86 -6.91
N GLN A 392 -18.53 -0.54 -7.12
CA GLN A 392 -17.55 0.23 -7.88
C GLN A 392 -16.23 0.35 -7.11
N TRP A 393 -16.30 0.50 -5.78
CA TRP A 393 -15.13 0.48 -4.91
C TRP A 393 -14.44 -0.87 -4.97
N ARG A 394 -15.20 -1.97 -4.92
CA ARG A 394 -14.64 -3.31 -5.07
C ARG A 394 -13.87 -3.45 -6.39
N ASP A 395 -14.50 -3.10 -7.51
CA ASP A 395 -13.90 -3.23 -8.84
C ASP A 395 -12.64 -2.35 -8.99
N LEU A 396 -12.66 -1.13 -8.44
CA LEU A 396 -11.52 -0.22 -8.47
C LEU A 396 -10.38 -0.73 -7.58
N VAL A 397 -10.68 -1.17 -6.36
CA VAL A 397 -9.68 -1.70 -5.41
C VAL A 397 -9.02 -2.96 -5.98
N GLU A 398 -9.81 -3.88 -6.53
CA GLU A 398 -9.30 -5.09 -7.17
C GLU A 398 -8.37 -4.76 -8.35
N GLY A 399 -8.79 -3.82 -9.21
CA GLY A 399 -7.98 -3.39 -10.35
C GLY A 399 -6.66 -2.72 -9.93
N CYS A 400 -6.70 -1.84 -8.92
CA CYS A 400 -5.49 -1.21 -8.38
C CYS A 400 -4.55 -2.24 -7.74
N ALA A 401 -5.11 -3.15 -6.94
CA ALA A 401 -4.33 -4.18 -6.26
C ALA A 401 -3.65 -5.11 -7.26
N GLY A 402 -4.38 -5.58 -8.28
CA GLY A 402 -3.83 -6.43 -9.34
C GLY A 402 -2.75 -5.72 -10.17
N PHE A 403 -2.96 -4.46 -10.54
CA PHE A 403 -1.94 -3.69 -11.26
C PHE A 403 -0.67 -3.52 -10.41
N LYS A 404 -0.82 -3.12 -9.14
CA LYS A 404 0.33 -2.95 -8.26
C LYS A 404 1.06 -4.26 -8.01
N ASP A 405 0.34 -5.36 -7.88
CA ASP A 405 0.93 -6.69 -7.71
C ASP A 405 1.76 -7.10 -8.93
N ALA A 406 1.25 -6.88 -10.14
CA ALA A 406 1.99 -7.16 -11.37
C ALA A 406 3.31 -6.37 -11.42
N VAL A 407 3.26 -5.06 -11.12
CA VAL A 407 4.46 -4.19 -11.06
C VAL A 407 5.44 -4.65 -9.98
N VAL A 408 4.95 -5.14 -8.84
CA VAL A 408 5.79 -5.69 -7.77
C VAL A 408 6.39 -7.03 -8.17
N ALA A 409 5.65 -7.90 -8.85
CA ALA A 409 6.12 -9.21 -9.28
C ALA A 409 7.30 -9.10 -10.26
N GLU A 410 7.31 -8.05 -11.08
CA GLU A 410 8.41 -7.74 -12.01
C GLU A 410 9.66 -7.21 -11.32
N ASP A 411 9.53 -6.45 -10.23
CA ASP A 411 10.65 -5.90 -9.45
C ASP A 411 10.40 -6.03 -7.94
N PRO A 412 10.46 -7.26 -7.38
CA PRO A 412 10.03 -7.52 -6.00
C PRO A 412 10.83 -6.76 -4.96
N PHE A 413 12.11 -6.51 -5.24
CA PHE A 413 13.06 -5.87 -4.32
C PHE A 413 13.28 -4.38 -4.58
N ASP A 414 12.57 -3.77 -5.55
CA ASP A 414 12.71 -2.35 -5.91
C ASP A 414 14.14 -1.98 -6.34
N THR A 415 14.81 -2.88 -7.08
CA THR A 415 16.20 -2.71 -7.55
C THR A 415 16.29 -2.38 -9.03
N ASP A 416 15.29 -2.76 -9.80
CA ASP A 416 15.36 -2.74 -11.27
C ASP A 416 14.71 -1.48 -11.87
N GLY A 417 14.04 -0.70 -11.02
CA GLY A 417 13.50 0.63 -11.35
C GLY A 417 12.11 0.58 -11.98
N ILE A 418 11.54 -0.61 -12.20
CA ILE A 418 10.17 -0.78 -12.73
C ILE A 418 9.16 -0.17 -11.76
N ARG A 419 9.33 -0.40 -10.45
CA ARG A 419 8.47 0.21 -9.41
C ARG A 419 8.57 1.74 -9.35
N ALA A 420 9.57 2.35 -10.00
CA ALA A 420 9.68 3.81 -10.04
C ALA A 420 8.44 4.46 -10.65
N GLN A 421 7.76 3.80 -11.61
CA GLN A 421 6.55 4.29 -12.26
C GLN A 421 5.41 4.63 -11.28
N LEU A 422 5.32 3.92 -10.15
CA LEU A 422 4.30 4.15 -9.13
C LEU A 422 4.44 5.51 -8.43
N ASN A 423 5.59 6.19 -8.62
CA ASN A 423 5.89 7.50 -8.06
C ASN A 423 5.42 8.68 -8.93
N LEU A 424 4.47 8.48 -9.86
CA LEU A 424 3.81 9.57 -10.57
C LEU A 424 3.31 10.62 -9.56
N GLY A 425 3.66 11.89 -9.79
CA GLY A 425 3.33 13.01 -8.91
C GLY A 425 4.09 13.10 -7.57
N HIS A 426 4.77 12.03 -7.13
CA HIS A 426 5.33 11.96 -5.77
C HIS A 426 6.54 12.86 -5.53
N THR A 427 7.26 13.28 -6.58
CA THR A 427 8.38 14.23 -6.47
C THR A 427 7.93 15.57 -5.86
N LEU A 428 6.82 16.13 -6.35
CA LEU A 428 6.26 17.35 -5.78
C LEU A 428 5.42 17.08 -4.54
N ALA A 429 4.75 15.93 -4.45
CA ALA A 429 3.97 15.58 -3.27
C ALA A 429 4.83 15.61 -2.00
N HIS A 430 5.97 14.91 -1.99
CA HIS A 430 6.89 14.91 -0.84
C HIS A 430 7.45 16.30 -0.53
N THR A 431 7.66 17.12 -1.56
CA THR A 431 8.11 18.51 -1.41
C THR A 431 7.04 19.35 -0.69
N ILE A 432 5.77 19.22 -1.09
CA ILE A 432 4.64 19.92 -0.47
C ILE A 432 4.45 19.47 0.97
N GLU A 433 4.50 18.17 1.24
CA GLU A 433 4.40 17.63 2.61
C GLU A 433 5.50 18.18 3.51
N ALA A 434 6.75 18.19 3.02
CA ALA A 434 7.90 18.70 3.76
C ALA A 434 7.78 20.20 4.01
N ALA A 435 7.40 20.98 2.99
CA ALA A 435 7.23 22.44 3.09
C ALA A 435 6.10 22.85 4.05
N THR A 436 5.08 22.01 4.18
CA THR A 436 3.91 22.28 5.03
C THR A 436 3.97 21.58 6.38
N GLY A 437 5.03 20.83 6.67
CA GLY A 437 5.13 20.02 7.89
C GLY A 437 3.99 19.00 8.04
N GLY A 438 3.42 18.53 6.93
CA GLY A 438 2.26 17.63 6.91
C GLY A 438 0.90 18.31 7.10
N ALA A 439 0.83 19.64 7.01
CA ALA A 439 -0.47 20.34 7.05
C ALA A 439 -1.32 20.06 5.80
N VAL A 440 -0.69 19.78 4.65
CA VAL A 440 -1.36 19.19 3.47
C VAL A 440 -1.29 17.67 3.60
N SER A 441 -2.44 16.99 3.42
CA SER A 441 -2.51 15.53 3.49
C SER A 441 -1.73 14.88 2.34
N HIS A 442 -1.42 13.58 2.47
CA HIS A 442 -0.66 12.86 1.47
C HIS A 442 -1.38 12.87 0.12
N GLY A 443 -2.66 12.49 0.11
CA GLY A 443 -3.45 12.45 -1.12
C GLY A 443 -3.61 13.84 -1.75
N ALA A 444 -3.83 14.89 -0.97
CA ALA A 444 -3.88 16.25 -1.50
C ALA A 444 -2.54 16.68 -2.15
N ALA A 445 -1.42 16.33 -1.52
CA ALA A 445 -0.09 16.61 -2.08
C ALA A 445 0.17 15.81 -3.37
N VAL A 446 -0.21 14.52 -3.41
CA VAL A 446 -0.13 13.67 -4.60
C VAL A 446 -1.04 14.18 -5.71
N ALA A 447 -2.21 14.73 -5.39
CA ALA A 447 -3.12 15.26 -6.40
C ALA A 447 -2.55 16.48 -7.12
N ILE A 448 -1.96 17.41 -6.37
CA ILE A 448 -1.24 18.57 -6.92
C ILE A 448 0.00 18.13 -7.68
N GLY A 449 0.79 17.21 -7.10
CA GLY A 449 2.00 16.71 -7.73
C GLY A 449 1.73 15.98 -9.06
N THR A 450 0.65 15.19 -9.11
CA THR A 450 0.21 14.47 -10.32
C THR A 450 -0.25 15.46 -11.38
N HIS A 451 -1.02 16.49 -11.02
CA HIS A 451 -1.39 17.55 -11.97
C HIS A 451 -0.15 18.17 -12.65
N VAL A 452 0.89 18.50 -11.87
CA VAL A 452 2.13 19.05 -12.43
C VAL A 452 2.84 18.04 -13.32
N ALA A 453 2.95 16.77 -12.89
CA ALA A 453 3.58 15.72 -13.69
C ALA A 453 2.86 15.50 -15.02
N LEU A 454 1.53 15.50 -15.05
CA LEU A 454 0.74 15.36 -16.27
C LEU A 454 0.90 16.57 -17.20
N ARG A 455 0.90 17.79 -16.67
CA ARG A 455 1.15 18.99 -17.50
C ARG A 455 2.57 19.01 -18.05
N LEU A 456 3.56 18.57 -17.28
CA LEU A 456 4.92 18.37 -17.78
C LEU A 456 4.96 17.28 -18.86
N SER A 457 4.14 16.24 -18.75
CA SER A 457 4.06 15.19 -19.75
C SER A 457 3.60 15.74 -21.11
N GLU A 458 2.50 16.51 -21.13
CA GLU A 458 2.00 17.18 -22.33
C GLU A 458 3.00 18.16 -22.94
N LEU A 459 3.78 18.88 -22.12
CA LEU A 459 4.73 19.87 -22.60
C LEU A 459 6.08 19.30 -23.06
N VAL A 460 6.53 18.20 -22.44
CA VAL A 460 7.89 17.66 -22.63
C VAL A 460 7.88 16.45 -23.54
N LEU A 461 6.87 15.59 -23.44
CA LEU A 461 6.77 14.35 -24.23
C LEU A 461 5.94 14.54 -25.51
N ASP A 462 5.29 15.70 -25.70
CA ASP A 462 4.27 15.90 -26.75
C ASP A 462 3.10 14.90 -26.60
N ALA A 463 2.83 14.49 -25.35
CA ALA A 463 1.73 13.60 -25.00
C ALA A 463 0.37 14.22 -25.41
N PRO A 464 -0.66 13.39 -25.69
CA PRO A 464 -1.96 13.89 -26.10
C PRO A 464 -2.53 14.93 -25.13
N HIS A 465 -3.00 16.05 -25.67
CA HIS A 465 -3.78 17.02 -24.89
C HIS A 465 -5.01 16.32 -24.29
N GLY A 466 -5.17 16.36 -22.96
CA GLY A 466 -6.30 15.72 -22.28
C GLY A 466 -5.95 14.98 -20.99
N LEU A 467 -4.66 14.76 -20.70
CA LEU A 467 -4.22 14.07 -19.49
C LEU A 467 -4.58 14.87 -18.24
N VAL A 468 -4.31 16.18 -18.28
CA VAL A 468 -4.60 17.08 -17.15
C VAL A 468 -6.11 17.28 -16.97
N GLU A 469 -6.85 17.34 -18.06
CA GLU A 469 -8.31 17.46 -18.05
C GLU A 469 -8.94 16.20 -17.41
N THR A 470 -8.56 15.01 -17.87
CA THR A 470 -8.98 13.72 -17.31
C THR A 470 -8.69 13.63 -15.81
N TRP A 471 -7.49 14.05 -15.39
CA TRP A 471 -7.11 14.06 -13.98
C TRP A 471 -7.96 15.01 -13.13
N ASN A 472 -8.17 16.23 -13.63
CA ASN A 472 -8.95 17.23 -12.91
C ASN A 472 -10.44 16.87 -12.84
N GLU A 473 -10.99 16.20 -13.84
CA GLU A 473 -12.36 15.67 -13.82
C GLU A 473 -12.54 14.69 -12.66
N LEU A 474 -11.68 13.67 -12.55
CA LEU A 474 -11.69 12.70 -11.45
C LEU A 474 -11.56 13.39 -10.08
N CYS A 475 -10.59 14.30 -9.95
CA CYS A 475 -10.36 15.02 -8.69
C CYS A 475 -11.58 15.87 -8.30
N THR A 476 -12.12 16.65 -9.24
CA THR A 476 -13.23 17.58 -8.98
C THR A 476 -14.50 16.85 -8.56
N GLN A 477 -14.81 15.71 -9.19
CA GLN A 477 -15.98 14.89 -8.86
C GLN A 477 -15.93 14.35 -7.41
N PHE A 478 -14.73 14.16 -6.85
CA PHE A 478 -14.52 13.77 -5.46
C PHE A 478 -14.24 14.93 -4.50
N GLY A 479 -14.33 16.17 -4.98
CA GLY A 479 -14.05 17.38 -4.20
C GLY A 479 -12.57 17.53 -3.81
N ILE A 480 -11.67 16.93 -4.59
CA ILE A 480 -10.22 17.01 -4.40
C ILE A 480 -9.70 18.22 -5.18
N VAL A 481 -8.87 19.04 -4.51
CA VAL A 481 -8.32 20.26 -5.08
C VAL A 481 -6.92 20.00 -5.64
N THR A 482 -6.70 20.35 -6.91
CA THR A 482 -5.39 20.23 -7.60
C THR A 482 -4.62 21.56 -7.69
N ARG A 483 -5.09 22.59 -6.97
CA ARG A 483 -4.48 23.93 -6.89
C ARG A 483 -3.91 24.21 -5.51
N SER A 484 -2.97 25.14 -5.41
CA SER A 484 -2.29 25.44 -4.15
C SER A 484 -2.10 26.95 -3.94
N PRO A 485 -2.30 27.46 -2.69
CA PRO A 485 -1.93 28.82 -2.35
C PRO A 485 -0.42 29.00 -2.11
N LEU A 486 0.36 27.91 -2.06
CA LEU A 486 1.80 27.99 -1.79
C LEU A 486 2.52 28.64 -2.97
N ALA A 487 3.35 29.62 -2.67
CA ALA A 487 4.28 30.20 -3.63
C ALA A 487 5.45 29.22 -3.87
N TRP A 488 6.04 29.24 -5.07
CA TRP A 488 7.13 28.34 -5.43
C TRP A 488 8.33 28.45 -4.49
N GLU A 489 8.62 29.65 -4.01
CA GLU A 489 9.72 29.97 -3.10
C GLU A 489 9.59 29.24 -1.76
N GLN A 490 8.37 28.82 -1.38
CA GLN A 490 8.12 28.01 -0.19
C GLN A 490 8.44 26.52 -0.42
N LEU A 491 8.42 26.05 -1.67
CA LEU A 491 8.66 24.66 -2.05
C LEU A 491 10.12 24.42 -2.45
N GLU A 492 10.73 25.37 -3.14
CA GLU A 492 12.07 25.25 -3.71
C GLU A 492 13.15 24.77 -2.71
N PRO A 493 13.18 25.22 -1.43
CA PRO A 493 14.16 24.73 -0.47
C PRO A 493 14.05 23.22 -0.20
N PHE A 494 12.84 22.68 -0.22
CA PHE A 494 12.56 21.27 0.07
C PHE A 494 12.78 20.39 -1.16
N LEU A 495 12.50 20.92 -2.35
CA LEU A 495 12.79 20.26 -3.62
C LEU A 495 14.31 20.06 -3.81
N LYS A 496 15.13 20.98 -3.27
CA LYS A 496 16.60 20.91 -3.31
C LYS A 496 17.18 19.78 -2.45
N LEU A 497 16.42 19.27 -1.48
CA LEU A 497 16.80 18.19 -0.55
C LEU A 497 16.33 16.79 -1.00
N ASP A 498 15.55 16.70 -2.09
CA ASP A 498 15.06 15.43 -2.62
C ASP A 498 16.22 14.57 -3.16
N LYS A 499 16.25 13.29 -2.75
CA LYS A 499 17.22 12.27 -3.20
C LYS A 499 17.20 12.05 -4.72
N LYS A 500 16.11 12.46 -5.40
CA LYS A 500 15.95 12.38 -6.85
C LYS A 500 16.61 13.54 -7.60
N ARG A 501 17.27 14.48 -6.94
CA ARG A 501 18.03 15.56 -7.60
C ARG A 501 19.50 15.18 -7.78
N ASP A 502 20.01 15.32 -8.99
CA ASP A 502 21.44 15.21 -9.30
C ASP A 502 21.93 16.40 -10.14
N ARG A 503 23.17 16.34 -10.64
CA ARG A 503 23.75 17.38 -11.49
C ARG A 503 23.01 17.58 -12.83
N HIS A 504 22.14 16.65 -13.21
CA HIS A 504 21.39 16.62 -14.46
C HIS A 504 19.92 17.06 -14.28
N GLY A 505 19.45 17.33 -13.06
CA GLY A 505 18.13 17.89 -12.78
C GLY A 505 17.33 17.08 -11.76
N ILE A 506 16.01 17.28 -11.77
CA ILE A 506 15.07 16.57 -10.91
C ILE A 506 14.51 15.36 -11.67
N GLY A 507 14.40 14.21 -11.00
CA GLY A 507 13.76 13.02 -11.55
C GLY A 507 12.24 13.09 -11.55
N TRP A 508 11.63 12.78 -12.69
CA TRP A 508 10.19 12.75 -12.91
C TRP A 508 9.74 11.39 -13.44
N VAL A 509 8.52 11.04 -13.06
CA VAL A 509 7.71 10.06 -13.78
C VAL A 509 6.66 10.86 -14.53
N LEU A 510 6.61 10.67 -15.84
CA LEU A 510 5.68 11.32 -16.76
C LEU A 510 4.80 10.25 -17.44
N LEU A 511 3.82 10.66 -18.23
CA LEU A 511 2.94 9.77 -18.99
C LEU A 511 2.93 10.19 -20.46
N ASP A 512 3.32 9.27 -21.36
CA ASP A 512 3.23 9.51 -22.81
C ASP A 512 1.76 9.47 -23.28
N ASP A 513 0.97 8.61 -22.63
CA ASP A 513 -0.50 8.53 -22.71
C ASP A 513 -1.01 7.85 -21.44
N VAL A 514 -2.33 7.78 -21.25
CA VAL A 514 -2.97 6.97 -20.22
C VAL A 514 -2.53 5.50 -20.39
N GLY A 515 -1.90 4.92 -19.35
CA GLY A 515 -1.36 3.56 -19.41
C GLY A 515 0.08 3.46 -19.92
N ALA A 516 0.74 4.57 -20.27
CA ALA A 516 2.09 4.57 -20.85
C ALA A 516 3.09 5.39 -20.00
N PRO A 517 3.48 4.92 -18.80
CA PRO A 517 4.40 5.64 -17.92
C PRO A 517 5.82 5.72 -18.48
N VAL A 518 6.42 6.90 -18.39
CA VAL A 518 7.82 7.15 -18.77
C VAL A 518 8.62 7.51 -17.52
N THR A 519 9.59 6.66 -17.18
CA THR A 519 10.49 6.84 -16.05
C THR A 519 11.85 7.39 -16.48
N GLY A 520 12.69 7.80 -15.53
CA GLY A 520 14.05 8.27 -15.81
C GLY A 520 14.13 9.67 -16.44
N VAL A 521 13.02 10.39 -16.57
CA VAL A 521 12.99 11.74 -17.14
C VAL A 521 13.66 12.72 -16.17
N ARG A 522 14.57 13.56 -16.69
CA ARG A 522 15.28 14.58 -15.93
C ARG A 522 14.95 15.97 -16.46
N LEU A 523 14.44 16.83 -15.59
CA LEU A 523 14.06 18.20 -15.96
C LEU A 523 14.72 19.24 -15.05
N PRO A 524 15.02 20.44 -15.59
CA PRO A 524 15.45 21.58 -14.80
C PRO A 524 14.33 22.04 -13.85
N VAL A 525 14.71 22.66 -12.73
CA VAL A 525 13.78 23.14 -11.68
C VAL A 525 12.77 24.12 -12.27
N GLU A 526 13.23 24.93 -13.22
CA GLU A 526 12.50 25.98 -13.92
C GLU A 526 11.30 25.43 -14.70
N ALA A 527 11.37 24.19 -15.19
CA ALA A 527 10.24 23.56 -15.89
C ALA A 527 9.06 23.36 -14.93
N ALA A 528 9.33 22.81 -13.74
CA ALA A 528 8.31 22.62 -12.72
C ALA A 528 7.83 23.94 -12.12
N GLN A 529 8.73 24.90 -11.91
CA GLN A 529 8.39 26.25 -11.45
C GLN A 529 7.40 26.93 -12.39
N ARG A 530 7.64 26.85 -13.70
CA ARG A 530 6.76 27.44 -14.70
C ARG A 530 5.36 26.83 -14.65
N VAL A 531 5.27 25.50 -14.68
CA VAL A 531 3.99 24.79 -14.58
C VAL A 531 3.26 25.12 -13.27
N TRP A 532 4.00 25.18 -12.16
CA TRP A 532 3.45 25.56 -10.86
C TRP A 532 2.81 26.94 -10.91
N ASN A 533 3.54 27.94 -11.38
CA ASN A 533 3.09 29.33 -11.41
C ASN A 533 1.93 29.57 -12.39
N GLU A 534 1.90 28.87 -13.53
CA GLU A 534 0.89 29.06 -14.56
C GLU A 534 -0.42 28.28 -14.28
N HIS A 535 -0.34 27.10 -13.65
CA HIS A 535 -1.49 26.17 -13.58
C HIS A 535 -1.94 25.78 -12.16
N VAL A 536 -1.05 25.87 -11.16
CA VAL A 536 -1.33 25.36 -9.81
C VAL A 536 -1.47 26.49 -8.80
N HIS A 537 -0.56 27.47 -8.85
CA HIS A 537 -0.52 28.56 -7.89
C HIS A 537 -1.74 29.47 -8.03
N VAL A 538 -2.46 29.67 -6.93
CA VAL A 538 -3.53 30.67 -6.84
C VAL A 538 -3.15 31.66 -5.74
N PRO A 539 -2.82 32.92 -6.09
CA PRO A 539 -2.51 33.95 -5.11
C PRO A 539 -3.67 34.12 -4.12
N ARG A 540 -3.37 34.16 -2.82
CA ARG A 540 -4.40 34.44 -1.81
C ARG A 540 -4.85 35.91 -1.92
N PRO A 541 -6.13 36.22 -1.65
CA PRO A 541 -6.50 37.59 -1.27
C PRO A 541 -5.73 37.98 -0.01
N GLU A 542 -5.29 39.25 0.10
CA GLU A 542 -4.50 39.76 1.21
C GLU A 542 -5.18 39.48 2.56
N SER A 543 -4.75 38.41 3.22
CA SER A 543 -5.04 38.13 4.61
C SER A 543 -3.83 38.53 5.45
N THR A 544 -4.09 39.15 6.60
CA THR A 544 -3.06 39.61 7.54
C THR A 544 -2.45 38.48 8.39
N LEU A 545 -2.84 37.21 8.16
CA LEU A 545 -2.36 36.06 8.94
C LEU A 545 -1.44 35.15 8.10
N PRO A 546 -0.32 34.65 8.67
CA PRO A 546 0.54 33.66 8.02
C PRO A 546 -0.22 32.37 7.66
N LEU A 547 0.20 31.70 6.57
CA LEU A 547 -0.44 30.48 6.05
C LEU A 547 -0.57 29.35 7.08
N ALA A 548 0.39 29.22 7.99
CA ALA A 548 0.33 28.28 9.11
C ALA A 548 -0.78 28.61 10.12
N ALA A 549 -1.04 29.91 10.36
CA ALA A 549 -2.06 30.38 11.31
C ALA A 549 -3.48 30.25 10.74
N GLU A 550 -3.67 30.40 9.42
CA GLU A 550 -4.97 30.18 8.78
C GLU A 550 -5.26 28.70 8.47
N VAL A 551 -4.25 27.89 8.16
CA VAL A 551 -4.45 26.44 8.06
C VAL A 551 -4.75 25.86 9.44
N ALA A 552 -4.13 26.39 10.51
CA ALA A 552 -4.50 26.15 11.90
C ALA A 552 -5.84 26.80 12.32
N SER A 553 -6.42 27.69 11.52
CA SER A 553 -7.82 28.12 11.71
C SER A 553 -8.80 27.24 10.96
N SER A 554 -8.34 26.42 10.00
CA SER A 554 -9.12 25.39 9.28
C SER A 554 -8.94 23.97 9.81
N ARG A 555 -7.94 23.75 10.68
CA ARG A 555 -7.67 22.51 11.43
C ARG A 555 -7.50 22.86 12.89
N HIS A 556 -8.11 22.09 13.78
CA HIS A 556 -8.03 22.23 15.23
C HIS A 556 -6.59 22.54 15.73
N PRO A 557 -6.36 23.62 16.51
CA PRO A 557 -5.02 23.98 16.99
C PRO A 557 -4.36 22.86 17.79
N ARG A 558 -3.08 22.59 17.49
CA ARG A 558 -2.28 21.55 18.14
C ARG A 558 -1.70 22.01 19.48
N VAL A 559 -1.85 21.20 20.52
CA VAL A 559 -1.33 21.44 21.88
C VAL A 559 -0.39 20.30 22.25
N LEU A 560 0.86 20.60 22.59
CA LEU A 560 1.78 19.59 23.11
C LEU A 560 1.44 19.35 24.58
N VAL A 561 1.17 18.09 24.96
CA VAL A 561 0.99 17.70 26.36
C VAL A 561 2.14 16.80 26.77
N LEU A 562 3.04 17.32 27.61
CA LEU A 562 4.31 16.67 27.92
C LEU A 562 4.33 16.16 29.37
N PHE A 563 4.41 14.84 29.50
CA PHE A 563 4.52 14.12 30.78
C PHE A 563 5.98 13.81 31.09
N GLY A 564 6.45 14.25 32.25
CA GLY A 564 7.82 14.08 32.71
C GLY A 564 8.02 12.79 33.50
N VAL A 565 8.96 12.88 34.44
CA VAL A 565 9.52 11.72 35.11
C VAL A 565 8.48 10.94 35.92
N ASN A 566 8.49 9.62 35.76
CA ASN A 566 7.64 8.62 36.40
C ASN A 566 6.15 8.68 36.06
N LEU A 567 5.68 9.60 35.23
CA LEU A 567 4.27 9.62 34.82
C LEU A 567 3.90 8.42 33.94
N GLY A 568 4.87 7.80 33.26
CA GLY A 568 4.67 6.52 32.56
C GLY A 568 4.31 5.34 33.46
N GLN A 569 4.45 5.47 34.79
CA GLN A 569 4.16 4.43 35.77
C GLN A 569 2.78 4.57 36.44
N LEU A 570 1.95 5.53 36.00
CA LEU A 570 0.57 5.70 36.48
C LEU A 570 -0.23 4.39 36.40
N GLY A 571 -1.07 4.12 37.39
CA GLY A 571 -1.83 2.87 37.55
C GLY A 571 -1.05 1.70 38.19
N SER A 572 0.29 1.73 38.17
CA SER A 572 1.14 0.70 38.81
C SER A 572 1.84 1.18 40.10
N ARG A 573 2.02 2.50 40.25
CA ARG A 573 2.74 3.13 41.35
C ARG A 573 1.81 4.03 42.17
N GLU A 574 1.86 3.90 43.50
CA GLU A 574 1.23 4.82 44.47
C GLU A 574 -0.26 5.12 44.15
N ALA A 575 -1.04 4.08 43.82
CA ALA A 575 -2.45 4.19 43.43
C ALA A 575 -3.35 4.90 44.46
N GLU A 576 -2.94 4.92 45.72
CA GLU A 576 -3.61 5.66 46.80
C GLU A 576 -3.51 7.18 46.65
N HIS A 577 -2.48 7.70 45.95
CA HIS A 577 -2.23 9.14 45.80
C HIS A 577 -2.56 9.67 44.40
N TYR A 578 -2.41 8.84 43.35
CA TYR A 578 -2.63 9.24 41.95
C TYR A 578 -3.82 8.56 41.27
N GLY A 579 -4.52 7.67 41.98
CA GLY A 579 -5.64 6.88 41.44
C GLY A 579 -5.19 5.64 40.67
N THR A 580 -6.18 4.88 40.17
CA THR A 580 -5.97 3.65 39.39
C THR A 580 -5.81 3.89 37.90
N GLN A 581 -5.99 5.14 37.44
CA GLN A 581 -5.91 5.49 36.03
C GLN A 581 -4.47 5.37 35.54
N THR A 582 -4.30 4.69 34.40
CA THR A 582 -3.02 4.53 33.71
C THR A 582 -2.72 5.74 32.82
N LEU A 583 -1.44 5.96 32.48
CA LEU A 583 -1.08 7.05 31.57
C LEU A 583 -1.78 6.93 30.20
N PRO A 584 -1.91 5.75 29.56
CA PRO A 584 -2.66 5.62 28.32
C PRO A 584 -4.14 6.02 28.44
N GLU A 585 -4.80 5.73 29.57
CA GLU A 585 -6.17 6.16 29.83
C GLU A 585 -6.24 7.68 30.01
N LEU A 586 -5.29 8.27 30.74
CA LEU A 586 -5.20 9.73 30.90
C LEU A 586 -4.96 10.44 29.55
N VAL A 587 -4.07 9.90 28.71
CA VAL A 587 -3.83 10.41 27.35
C VAL A 587 -5.09 10.36 26.51
N HIS A 588 -5.85 9.26 26.58
CA HIS A 588 -7.13 9.14 25.89
C HIS A 588 -8.15 10.20 26.32
N ASP A 589 -8.27 10.42 27.63
CA ASP A 589 -9.16 11.46 28.17
C ASP A 589 -8.74 12.85 27.69
N ILE A 590 -7.43 13.15 27.72
CA ILE A 590 -6.86 14.42 27.25
C ILE A 590 -7.12 14.64 25.76
N GLU A 591 -6.92 13.62 24.93
CA GLU A 591 -7.22 13.69 23.50
C GLU A 591 -8.72 13.91 23.24
N SER A 592 -9.59 13.21 23.98
CA SER A 592 -11.04 13.39 23.90
C SER A 592 -11.47 14.80 24.32
N TRP A 593 -10.89 15.34 25.39
CA TRP A 593 -11.17 16.69 25.86
C TRP A 593 -10.64 17.74 24.90
N ALA A 594 -9.43 17.57 24.38
CA ALA A 594 -8.85 18.46 23.39
C ALA A 594 -9.76 18.52 22.15
N SER A 595 -10.20 17.35 21.65
CA SER A 595 -11.13 17.29 20.52
C SER A 595 -12.46 18.00 20.82
N ALA A 596 -13.00 17.89 22.04
CA ALA A 596 -14.24 18.57 22.43
C ALA A 596 -14.09 20.10 22.45
N GLU A 597 -12.91 20.62 22.78
CA GLU A 597 -12.57 22.05 22.74
C GLU A 597 -12.10 22.50 21.33
N GLY A 598 -12.10 21.59 20.35
CA GLY A 598 -11.66 21.87 18.99
C GLY A 598 -10.15 22.04 18.85
N LEU A 599 -9.38 21.29 19.64
CA LEU A 599 -7.91 21.22 19.67
C LEU A 599 -7.43 19.81 19.29
N VAL A 600 -6.14 19.67 18.98
CA VAL A 600 -5.47 18.37 18.81
C VAL A 600 -4.37 18.23 19.85
N ALA A 601 -4.51 17.30 20.79
CA ALA A 601 -3.45 17.01 21.76
C ALA A 601 -2.35 16.13 21.11
N ASP A 602 -1.09 16.52 21.31
CA ASP A 602 0.09 15.70 21.03
C ASP A 602 0.69 15.31 22.38
N CYS A 603 0.31 14.12 22.87
CA CYS A 603 0.67 13.62 24.17
C CYS A 603 2.00 12.86 24.11
N ARG A 604 2.99 13.27 24.91
CA ARG A 604 4.31 12.63 24.94
C ARG A 604 4.79 12.42 26.36
N GLN A 605 5.32 11.24 26.65
CA GLN A 605 5.97 10.96 27.93
C GLN A 605 7.45 10.69 27.76
N THR A 606 8.25 11.15 28.72
CA THR A 606 9.68 10.85 28.78
C THR A 606 10.22 10.90 30.20
N ASP A 607 11.06 9.92 30.55
CA ASP A 607 11.89 9.92 31.76
C ASP A 607 13.31 10.47 31.49
N SER A 608 13.56 10.95 30.27
CA SER A 608 14.79 11.66 29.88
C SER A 608 14.54 13.16 29.81
N LEU A 609 15.29 13.92 30.63
CA LEU A 609 15.29 15.38 30.65
C LEU A 609 15.70 15.96 29.28
N GLU A 610 16.70 15.37 28.62
CA GLU A 610 17.15 15.77 27.29
C GLU A 610 15.99 15.71 26.28
N ARG A 611 15.25 14.60 26.25
CA ARG A 611 14.08 14.45 25.37
C ARG A 611 12.95 15.39 25.72
N PHE A 612 12.76 15.69 27.01
CA PHE A 612 11.76 16.65 27.47
C PHE A 612 12.05 18.06 26.91
N VAL A 613 13.31 18.51 27.05
CA VAL A 613 13.76 19.80 26.51
C VAL A 613 13.70 19.83 24.99
N HIS A 614 14.09 18.76 24.30
CA HIS A 614 13.96 18.68 22.84
C HIS A 614 12.51 18.78 22.37
N ALA A 615 11.57 18.15 23.07
CA ALA A 615 10.14 18.27 22.74
C ALA A 615 9.64 19.72 22.89
N LEU A 616 10.11 20.44 23.90
CA LEU A 616 9.80 21.87 24.06
C LEU A 616 10.39 22.72 22.92
N HIS A 617 11.61 22.45 22.48
CA HIS A 617 12.20 23.14 21.34
C HIS A 617 11.46 22.85 20.02
N GLU A 618 11.01 21.60 19.82
CA GLU A 618 10.18 21.21 18.67
C GLU A 618 8.82 21.90 18.70
N ALA A 619 8.25 22.15 19.88
CA ALA A 619 6.92 22.72 20.05
C ALA A 619 6.76 24.04 19.28
N ARG A 620 7.80 24.88 19.26
CA ARG A 620 7.84 26.15 18.53
C ARG A 620 7.59 26.01 17.02
N LEU A 621 7.80 24.84 16.44
CA LEU A 621 7.68 24.58 15.01
C LEU A 621 6.33 23.96 14.63
N ARG A 622 5.64 23.31 15.58
CA ARG A 622 4.53 22.38 15.26
C ARG A 622 3.30 22.52 16.16
N HIS A 623 3.38 23.31 17.23
CA HIS A 623 2.32 23.43 18.22
C HIS A 623 1.98 24.90 18.47
N HIS A 624 0.75 25.10 18.94
CA HIS A 624 0.18 26.42 19.22
C HIS A 624 0.18 26.72 20.72
N ALA A 625 0.25 25.69 21.57
CA ALA A 625 0.37 25.81 23.02
C ALA A 625 1.09 24.58 23.60
N VAL A 626 1.58 24.70 24.83
CA VAL A 626 2.21 23.61 25.58
C VAL A 626 1.57 23.44 26.95
N ILE A 627 1.25 22.21 27.32
CA ILE A 627 0.84 21.80 28.65
C ILE A 627 1.93 20.86 29.17
N VAL A 628 2.52 21.18 30.32
CA VAL A 628 3.62 20.40 30.90
C VAL A 628 3.25 19.88 32.27
N ASN A 629 3.54 18.61 32.51
CA ASN A 629 3.61 18.02 33.84
C ASN A 629 4.98 17.36 34.00
N PRO A 630 6.01 18.10 34.47
CA PRO A 630 7.36 17.56 34.61
C PRO A 630 7.50 16.47 35.70
N GLY A 631 6.45 16.23 36.50
CA GLY A 631 6.55 15.44 37.73
C GLY A 631 7.51 16.09 38.73
N ALA A 632 8.35 15.27 39.37
CA ALA A 632 9.29 15.74 40.40
C ALA A 632 10.29 16.79 39.91
N TRP A 633 10.58 16.84 38.60
CA TRP A 633 11.49 17.82 38.01
C TRP A 633 11.01 19.27 38.18
N THR A 634 9.70 19.48 38.38
CA THR A 634 9.15 20.83 38.54
C THR A 634 9.83 21.60 39.69
N HIS A 635 10.38 20.90 40.67
CA HIS A 635 10.94 21.54 41.86
C HIS A 635 12.41 21.94 41.75
N TYR A 636 13.17 21.43 40.78
CA TYR A 636 14.62 21.66 40.72
C TYR A 636 15.21 21.78 39.31
N GLU A 637 14.51 21.35 38.25
CA GLU A 637 15.06 21.39 36.89
C GLU A 637 14.87 22.75 36.21
N ARG A 638 15.81 23.67 36.45
CA ARG A 638 15.84 24.98 35.77
C ARG A 638 16.05 24.89 34.27
N SER A 639 16.58 23.78 33.76
CA SER A 639 16.70 23.54 32.31
C SER A 639 15.34 23.55 31.61
N ILE A 640 14.28 23.06 32.26
CA ILE A 640 12.90 23.10 31.73
C ILE A 640 12.38 24.54 31.73
N HIS A 641 12.66 25.31 32.80
CA HIS A 641 12.32 26.74 32.86
C HIS A 641 12.97 27.50 31.69
N ASP A 642 14.27 27.29 31.47
CA ASP A 642 15.01 27.99 30.42
C ASP A 642 14.59 27.57 29.00
N ALA A 643 14.03 26.36 28.86
CA ALA A 643 13.44 25.89 27.60
C ALA A 643 12.02 26.44 27.37
N LEU A 644 11.22 26.66 28.43
CA LEU A 644 9.87 27.22 28.36
C LEU A 644 9.87 28.75 28.19
N ALA A 645 10.80 29.44 28.83
CA ALA A 645 10.89 30.91 28.83
C ALA A 645 10.92 31.55 27.42
N PRO A 646 11.67 31.03 26.43
CA PRO A 646 11.74 31.62 25.09
C PRO A 646 10.61 31.19 24.14
N LEU A 647 9.68 30.32 24.58
CA LEU A 647 8.52 29.92 23.79
C LEU A 647 7.50 31.06 23.73
N ASP A 648 7.15 31.47 22.51
CA ASP A 648 6.15 32.51 22.22
C ASP A 648 4.79 31.88 21.93
N LEU A 649 4.31 31.08 22.89
CA LEU A 649 3.06 30.30 22.82
C LEU A 649 2.50 30.14 24.25
N PRO A 650 1.18 29.97 24.43
CA PRO A 650 0.59 29.72 25.75
C PRO A 650 1.18 28.48 26.41
N ARG A 651 1.58 28.62 27.68
CA ARG A 651 2.22 27.58 28.50
C ARG A 651 1.41 27.32 29.75
N VAL A 652 1.03 26.06 29.96
CA VAL A 652 0.30 25.64 31.17
C VAL A 652 1.11 24.61 31.93
N GLU A 653 1.23 24.79 33.24
CA GLU A 653 1.73 23.77 34.15
C GLU A 653 0.57 23.00 34.77
N VAL A 654 0.62 21.67 34.73
CA VAL A 654 -0.42 20.80 35.33
C VAL A 654 0.22 19.81 36.29
N HIS A 655 -0.40 19.61 37.46
CA HIS A 655 -0.06 18.56 38.42
C HIS A 655 -1.32 17.79 38.85
N LEU A 656 -1.24 16.46 38.82
CA LEU A 656 -2.33 15.58 39.27
C LEU A 656 -2.62 15.77 40.77
N SER A 657 -1.57 15.78 41.58
CA SER A 657 -1.62 15.99 43.03
C SER A 657 -1.48 17.47 43.37
N ASP A 658 -2.01 17.88 44.52
CA ASP A 658 -1.84 19.25 45.00
C ASP A 658 -0.41 19.46 45.52
N ILE A 659 0.44 20.08 44.71
CA ILE A 659 1.84 20.33 45.09
C ILE A 659 1.96 21.45 46.13
N ASP A 660 1.03 22.42 46.15
CA ASP A 660 1.09 23.57 47.05
C ASP A 660 0.74 23.13 48.49
N ALA A 661 -0.14 22.13 48.63
CA ALA A 661 -0.49 21.52 49.92
C ALA A 661 0.66 20.70 50.54
N ARG A 662 1.64 20.22 49.77
CA ARG A 662 2.72 19.33 50.26
C ARG A 662 3.61 19.98 51.32
N ALA A 663 3.71 21.31 51.34
CA ALA A 663 4.45 22.03 52.39
C ALA A 663 3.82 21.87 53.78
N ALA A 664 2.52 21.57 53.88
CA ALA A 664 1.84 21.35 55.16
C ALA A 664 2.12 19.96 55.75
N ASP A 665 2.30 18.96 54.89
CA ASP A 665 2.44 17.56 55.30
C ASP A 665 3.89 17.17 55.64
N ALA A 666 4.89 17.87 55.09
CA ALA A 666 6.31 17.61 55.31
C ALA A 666 7.10 18.94 55.41
N PRO A 667 7.22 19.55 56.60
CA PRO A 667 7.84 20.87 56.79
C PRO A 667 9.31 20.95 56.32
N ASP A 668 10.04 19.83 56.40
CA ASP A 668 11.44 19.73 55.96
C ASP A 668 11.58 19.57 54.43
N GLU A 669 10.47 19.36 53.71
CA GLU A 669 10.40 19.21 52.25
C GLU A 669 9.71 20.41 51.57
N HIS A 670 9.81 21.61 52.14
CA HIS A 670 9.18 22.83 51.59
C HIS A 670 9.50 23.09 50.10
N TRP A 671 10.66 22.62 49.63
CA TRP A 671 11.05 22.69 48.22
C TRP A 671 10.07 21.95 47.28
N ARG A 672 9.37 20.91 47.76
CA ARG A 672 8.34 20.17 47.00
C ARG A 672 7.01 20.91 46.82
N ALA A 673 6.86 22.06 47.46
CA ALA A 673 5.76 22.99 47.17
C ALA A 673 6.17 24.13 46.23
N THR A 674 7.45 24.18 45.83
CA THR A 674 7.96 25.21 44.94
C THR A 674 8.13 24.65 43.54
N SER A 675 7.51 25.27 42.54
CA SER A 675 7.78 24.98 41.12
C SER A 675 8.75 26.03 40.56
N VAL A 676 9.88 25.58 40.02
CA VAL A 676 10.87 26.47 39.38
C VAL A 676 10.44 26.93 37.99
N ILE A 677 9.43 26.29 37.39
CA ILE A 677 8.87 26.68 36.09
C ILE A 677 7.66 27.61 36.22
N ARG A 678 7.05 27.71 37.41
CA ARG A 678 5.91 28.59 37.69
C ARG A 678 6.05 30.01 37.15
N PRO A 679 7.22 30.69 37.25
CA PRO A 679 7.35 32.07 36.78
C PRO A 679 7.28 32.26 35.26
N VAL A 680 7.38 31.18 34.48
CA VAL A 680 7.43 31.21 33.00
C VAL A 680 6.27 30.48 32.33
N VAL A 681 5.27 30.03 33.11
CA VAL A 681 4.02 29.51 32.60
C VAL A 681 2.91 30.54 32.78
N ASP A 682 1.97 30.55 31.84
CA ASP A 682 0.90 31.54 31.76
C ASP A 682 -0.34 31.11 32.58
N HIS A 683 -0.48 29.80 32.81
CA HIS A 683 -1.53 29.22 33.66
C HIS A 683 -1.00 28.02 34.43
N HIS A 684 -1.64 27.72 35.56
CA HIS A 684 -1.27 26.58 36.39
C HIS A 684 -2.48 25.92 37.02
N VAL A 685 -2.51 24.58 36.94
CA VAL A 685 -3.52 23.73 37.57
C VAL A 685 -2.85 22.66 38.44
N SER A 686 -3.26 22.52 39.70
CA SER A 686 -2.68 21.54 40.63
C SER A 686 -3.77 20.93 41.50
N GLY A 687 -3.66 19.63 41.81
CA GLY A 687 -4.53 18.94 42.76
C GLY A 687 -5.89 18.49 42.23
N GLN A 688 -6.14 18.59 40.94
CA GLN A 688 -7.43 18.21 40.33
C GLN A 688 -7.42 16.83 39.67
N GLY A 689 -6.36 16.04 39.85
CA GLY A 689 -6.18 14.77 39.15
C GLY A 689 -6.23 14.99 37.63
N ALA A 690 -6.85 14.05 36.92
CA ALA A 690 -6.98 14.10 35.46
C ALA A 690 -7.75 15.33 34.95
N GLU A 691 -8.77 15.79 35.70
CA GLU A 691 -9.62 16.92 35.29
C GLU A 691 -8.82 18.23 35.16
N GLY A 692 -7.66 18.33 35.84
CA GLY A 692 -6.79 19.49 35.69
C GLY A 692 -6.24 19.67 34.27
N TYR A 693 -6.11 18.59 33.49
CA TYR A 693 -5.76 18.71 32.07
C TYR A 693 -6.93 19.22 31.23
N ARG A 694 -8.17 18.89 31.59
CA ARG A 694 -9.36 19.42 30.92
C ARG A 694 -9.51 20.92 31.14
N GLU A 695 -9.26 21.39 32.36
CA GLU A 695 -9.21 22.82 32.67
C GLU A 695 -8.11 23.52 31.85
N ALA A 696 -6.90 22.94 31.83
CA ALA A 696 -5.78 23.47 31.05
C ALA A 696 -6.11 23.58 29.55
N LEU A 697 -6.78 22.58 28.96
CA LEU A 697 -7.19 22.61 27.56
C LEU A 697 -8.24 23.68 27.26
N ARG A 698 -9.21 23.89 28.16
CA ARG A 698 -10.18 24.99 28.05
C ARG A 698 -9.50 26.34 28.09
N TRP A 699 -8.59 26.53 29.05
CA TRP A 699 -7.83 27.76 29.16
C TRP A 699 -7.00 28.01 27.89
N VAL A 700 -6.32 26.98 27.38
CA VAL A 700 -5.58 27.07 26.10
C VAL A 700 -6.51 27.49 24.96
N ARG A 701 -7.72 26.93 24.89
CA ARG A 701 -8.70 27.31 23.87
C ARG A 701 -9.13 28.77 23.97
N GLU A 702 -9.21 29.33 25.17
CA GLU A 702 -9.52 30.75 25.37
C GLU A 702 -8.36 31.67 24.94
N GLN A 703 -7.12 31.18 24.94
CA GLN A 703 -5.95 31.94 24.49
C GLN A 703 -5.69 31.87 22.97
N LEU A 704 -6.26 30.87 22.28
CA LEU A 704 -6.08 30.59 20.85
C LEU A 704 -7.31 31.00 20.02
#